data_AF-A0A954NKF8-F1
#
_entry.id   AF-A0A954NKF8-F1
#
_cell.length_a   1.000
_cell.length_b   1.000
_cell.length_c   1.000
_cell.angle_alpha   90.00
_cell.angle_beta   90.00
_cell.angle_gamma   90.00
#
_symmetry.space_group_name_H-M   'P 1'
#
loop_
_entity.id
_entity.type
_entity.pdbx_description
1 polymer ?
#
loop_
_entity_poly.entity_id
_entity_poly.type
_entity_poly.pdbx_seq_one_letter_code
_entity_poly.pdbx_strand_id
1 'polypeptide(L)'
;MTPSCSALETGQLVVAVTDGQGGNVAFRIHLKDASGEVVHPESVPFWHDHFVVETGHALELPVGEYHYDIEKGPEFLRLSGKLTIAEDETTTLEHRFERLVDMRELGWFSADLHLHRPLHEVPLLMEAEDLDFAAAVSWWNNSNVWTDFPVPTQTFQATTTDPSGSERLFTLLAGEDEREGGALLYFGLDKPIDIRTDDREFPSPLTFAERARSENEATWIDIEKPFWWDTPTWLASGRMNSIGLANNHMCRDQMLASEAWGRPRDEQRLPSPLGNGYWTQEIYYHALNAGFRLPPSAGSASGVLPNPVGYNRVYVRAEAPLTAESWFAALRQGRCFVSNGPLLIVTANDQPPGGKLELADANQLTVRLAIRLLSQDPVSAVEVIHNGRVHKRIPALALTDQTLESVVTFDEPGWFLVRAVTNLAHTFRFASTAAWDLSAPGQIAPPIQRESVRFFLDWSQERIARVQANVADEARRREVLAPHELALEFWKERLMQATPSQQPAPPDPRSMLEGPTSLGLRVVSFNILQAGANAANVGFFNDDFGGSRLDEIADIIRQSQADVVGVQEGPGSDALLEALGEGWSRVGSIYSRLPIEPVAATGPLDAARVDCGAVGSVVVLNGHWSPSPYGPFLVQDALKERGAPRDLAMFAQEILAASDKPSGPRGYDITLENVTSLIERGERVILTGDFNEPSHLDWTERAARDGLDRWVDNSTETALRFPIAWTGSRRLGEAGMRDAYRTAHPDEVAAPGITWTPAYPANTPGRRPYGDQVLDRIDMIYGGGMGLEITAAAIIGETNSAAELESPTRWPSDHRAVLADFLLRRP
;
A
#
# COMPACT_ATOMS: atom_id res chain seq x y z
N MET A 1 42.20 34.11 -26.79
CA MET A 1 40.75 34.39 -26.73
C MET A 1 40.20 33.51 -25.63
N THR A 2 40.01 34.09 -24.45
CA THR A 2 39.20 33.52 -23.37
C THR A 2 37.77 33.38 -23.88
N PRO A 3 37.09 32.23 -23.72
CA PRO A 3 35.69 32.15 -24.05
C PRO A 3 34.93 33.01 -23.05
N SER A 4 34.18 34.01 -23.54
CA SER A 4 33.24 34.73 -22.71
C SER A 4 32.12 33.76 -22.34
N CYS A 5 31.98 33.45 -21.05
CA CYS A 5 30.71 32.95 -20.52
C CYS A 5 29.64 33.99 -20.89
N SER A 6 28.73 33.64 -21.79
CA SER A 6 27.44 34.32 -21.85
C SER A 6 26.77 34.11 -20.48
N ALA A 7 26.33 35.20 -19.84
CA ALA A 7 25.44 35.08 -18.70
C ALA A 7 24.23 34.23 -19.13
N LEU A 8 23.89 33.22 -18.34
CA LEU A 8 22.62 32.51 -18.55
C LEU A 8 21.50 33.52 -18.37
N GLU A 9 20.54 33.54 -19.28
CA GLU A 9 19.31 34.32 -19.14
C GLU A 9 18.59 33.80 -17.89
N THR A 10 18.25 34.68 -16.96
CA THR A 10 17.60 34.33 -15.69
C THR A 10 16.23 35.01 -15.54
N GLY A 11 15.37 34.40 -14.74
CA GLY A 11 14.13 34.97 -14.23
C GLY A 11 14.00 34.70 -12.73
N GLN A 12 12.93 35.17 -12.11
CA GLN A 12 12.66 34.99 -10.69
C GLN A 12 11.48 34.05 -10.44
N LEU A 13 11.64 33.09 -9.54
CA LEU A 13 10.56 32.30 -8.97
C LEU A 13 10.26 32.78 -7.55
N VAL A 14 9.04 33.22 -7.30
CA VAL A 14 8.54 33.50 -5.94
C VAL A 14 7.56 32.41 -5.55
N VAL A 15 7.85 31.64 -4.51
CA VAL A 15 6.96 30.58 -4.03
C VAL A 15 6.20 31.07 -2.81
N ALA A 16 4.89 31.29 -2.96
CA ALA A 16 4.00 31.75 -1.91
C ALA A 16 3.07 30.61 -1.47
N VAL A 17 3.37 30.00 -0.31
CA VAL A 17 2.56 28.92 0.27
C VAL A 17 1.94 29.37 1.58
N THR A 18 0.66 29.09 1.73
CA THR A 18 -0.12 29.36 2.94
C THR A 18 -0.65 28.08 3.59
N ASP A 19 -0.97 28.14 4.87
CA ASP A 19 -1.67 27.07 5.58
C ASP A 19 -3.20 27.12 5.39
N GLY A 20 -3.90 26.18 6.04
CA GLY A 20 -5.36 26.12 6.05
C GLY A 20 -6.05 27.35 6.67
N GLN A 21 -5.35 28.22 7.39
CA GLN A 21 -5.87 29.47 7.98
C GLN A 21 -5.42 30.72 7.21
N GLY A 22 -4.69 30.55 6.10
CA GLY A 22 -4.13 31.65 5.31
C GLY A 22 -2.86 32.26 5.92
N GLY A 23 -2.26 31.60 6.91
CA GLY A 23 -0.98 31.95 7.50
C GLY A 23 0.18 31.57 6.59
N ASN A 24 1.20 32.41 6.58
CA ASN A 24 2.45 32.16 5.89
C ASN A 24 3.25 31.04 6.58
N VAL A 25 3.81 30.10 5.82
CA VAL A 25 4.57 28.95 6.38
C VAL A 25 5.88 28.69 5.65
N ALA A 26 6.87 28.15 6.37
CA ALA A 26 8.02 27.49 5.75
C ALA A 26 7.66 26.10 5.20
N PHE A 27 8.38 25.66 4.17
CA PHE A 27 8.19 24.37 3.49
C PHE A 27 9.46 23.89 2.79
N ARG A 28 9.49 22.59 2.49
CA ARG A 28 10.51 21.93 1.67
C ARG A 28 10.07 21.94 0.21
N ILE A 29 11.02 22.13 -0.69
CA ILE A 29 10.81 22.01 -2.14
C ILE A 29 11.90 21.14 -2.76
N HIS A 30 11.48 20.24 -3.63
CA HIS A 30 12.31 19.52 -4.59
C HIS A 30 12.07 20.16 -5.94
N LEU A 31 13.11 20.65 -6.60
CA LEU A 31 12.99 21.36 -7.87
C LEU A 31 13.94 20.72 -8.88
N LYS A 32 13.40 20.31 -10.02
CA LYS A 32 14.16 19.69 -11.11
C LYS A 32 13.93 20.44 -12.41
N ASP A 33 14.95 20.56 -13.24
CA ASP A 33 14.82 21.15 -14.57
C ASP A 33 14.19 20.17 -15.58
N ALA A 34 13.99 20.61 -16.81
CA ALA A 34 13.42 19.80 -17.90
C ALA A 34 14.22 18.52 -18.21
N SER A 35 15.51 18.47 -17.87
CA SER A 35 16.36 17.28 -18.03
C SER A 35 16.27 16.31 -16.84
N GLY A 36 15.61 16.73 -15.75
CA GLY A 36 15.49 15.98 -14.51
C GLY A 36 16.62 16.24 -13.51
N GLU A 37 17.52 17.17 -13.82
CA GLU A 37 18.63 17.56 -12.94
C GLU A 37 18.12 18.44 -11.79
N VAL A 38 18.69 18.24 -10.61
CA VAL A 38 18.32 18.98 -9.39
C VAL A 38 18.76 20.43 -9.47
N VAL A 39 17.87 21.34 -9.13
CA VAL A 39 18.17 22.77 -9.01
C VAL A 39 18.73 23.07 -7.61
N HIS A 40 19.89 23.71 -7.57
CA HIS A 40 20.55 24.14 -6.35
C HIS A 40 20.50 25.67 -6.21
N PRO A 41 19.48 26.25 -5.58
CA PRO A 41 19.46 27.68 -5.30
C PRO A 41 20.56 28.06 -4.30
N GLU A 42 21.25 29.16 -4.57
CA GLU A 42 22.17 29.76 -3.61
C GLU A 42 21.38 30.40 -2.45
N SER A 43 21.99 30.52 -1.27
CA SER A 43 21.47 31.25 -0.08
C SER A 43 20.33 30.65 0.75
N VAL A 44 19.89 29.43 0.44
CA VAL A 44 18.86 28.71 1.24
C VAL A 44 19.41 27.39 1.78
N PRO A 45 18.89 26.86 2.91
CA PRO A 45 19.28 25.55 3.41
C PRO A 45 19.00 24.46 2.37
N PHE A 46 20.06 23.94 1.75
CA PHE A 46 19.99 22.90 0.74
C PHE A 46 20.54 21.58 1.28
N TRP A 47 19.98 20.48 0.80
CA TRP A 47 20.51 19.15 1.00
C TRP A 47 20.13 18.20 -0.13
N HIS A 48 21.13 17.60 -0.78
CA HIS A 48 21.00 16.57 -1.81
C HIS A 48 20.12 16.96 -3.02
N ASP A 49 18.79 16.88 -2.89
CA ASP A 49 17.80 17.15 -3.93
C ASP A 49 16.71 18.16 -3.55
N HIS A 50 16.79 18.71 -2.34
CA HIS A 50 15.79 19.61 -1.80
C HIS A 50 16.40 20.80 -1.07
N PHE A 51 15.58 21.82 -0.88
CA PHE A 51 15.89 22.96 -0.04
C PHE A 51 14.65 23.46 0.68
N VAL A 52 14.85 24.30 1.69
CA VAL A 52 13.77 24.88 2.51
C VAL A 52 13.73 26.39 2.33
N VAL A 53 12.52 26.92 2.18
CA VAL A 53 12.28 28.37 2.09
C VAL A 53 11.08 28.78 2.94
N GLU A 54 11.07 30.06 3.30
CA GLU A 54 9.88 30.74 3.77
C GLU A 54 9.04 31.21 2.57
N THR A 55 7.73 31.30 2.77
CA THR A 55 6.82 31.82 1.75
C THR A 55 7.18 33.25 1.31
N GLY A 56 7.13 33.48 0.01
CA GLY A 56 7.50 34.75 -0.62
C GLY A 56 9.00 34.92 -0.87
N HIS A 57 9.83 33.93 -0.55
CA HIS A 57 11.25 33.95 -0.93
C HIS A 57 11.40 33.90 -2.46
N ALA A 58 12.25 34.78 -3.01
CA ALA A 58 12.52 34.86 -4.45
C ALA A 58 13.80 34.09 -4.79
N LEU A 59 13.70 33.18 -5.76
CA LEU A 59 14.79 32.38 -6.28
C LEU A 59 15.14 32.85 -7.68
N GLU A 60 16.41 33.14 -7.94
CA GLU A 60 16.88 33.44 -9.29
C GLU A 60 17.21 32.11 -10.00
N LEU A 61 16.56 31.86 -11.13
CA LEU A 61 16.65 30.60 -11.87
C LEU A 61 16.92 30.86 -13.36
N PRO A 62 17.68 30.00 -14.05
CA PRO A 62 17.79 30.04 -15.51
C PRO A 62 16.42 29.94 -16.19
N VAL A 63 16.27 30.58 -17.34
CA VAL A 63 15.08 30.43 -18.20
C VAL A 63 14.89 28.96 -18.59
N GLY A 64 13.67 28.44 -18.42
CA GLY A 64 13.39 27.04 -18.72
C GLY A 64 12.13 26.49 -18.06
N GLU A 65 11.84 25.22 -18.34
CA GLU A 65 10.77 24.45 -17.68
C GLU A 65 11.33 23.70 -16.46
N TYR A 66 10.52 23.63 -15.42
CA TYR A 66 10.85 22.99 -14.15
C TYR A 66 9.68 22.15 -13.63
N HIS A 67 10.00 21.11 -12.88
CA HIS A 67 9.07 20.30 -12.10
C HIS A 67 9.36 20.48 -10.62
N TYR A 68 8.32 20.61 -9.81
CA TYR A 68 8.46 20.77 -8.37
C TYR A 68 7.61 19.78 -7.58
N ASP A 69 8.12 19.37 -6.42
CA ASP A 69 7.35 18.81 -5.31
C ASP A 69 7.54 19.72 -4.08
N ILE A 70 6.46 20.16 -3.46
CA ILE A 70 6.43 20.98 -2.24
C ILE A 70 5.79 20.17 -1.11
N GLU A 71 6.47 20.11 0.03
CA GLU A 71 6.13 19.23 1.15
C GLU A 71 6.23 19.97 2.49
N LYS A 72 5.38 19.57 3.46
CA LYS A 72 5.40 20.04 4.85
C LYS A 72 5.20 18.89 5.83
N GLY A 73 6.10 17.91 5.81
CA GLY A 73 5.92 16.65 6.56
C GLY A 73 4.72 15.80 6.07
N PRO A 74 4.41 14.68 6.76
CA PRO A 74 3.39 13.70 6.36
C PRO A 74 1.96 14.12 6.74
N GLU A 75 1.79 15.16 7.55
CA GLU A 75 0.48 15.66 8.02
C GLU A 75 -0.23 16.54 6.99
N PHE A 76 0.43 16.86 5.89
CA PHE A 76 -0.07 17.70 4.81
C PHE A 76 0.03 16.99 3.47
N LEU A 77 -0.92 17.26 2.57
CA LEU A 77 -0.85 16.77 1.19
C LEU A 77 0.33 17.38 0.44
N ARG A 78 1.09 16.53 -0.26
CA ARG A 78 2.15 16.96 -1.18
C ARG A 78 1.54 17.74 -2.34
N LEU A 79 2.21 18.82 -2.73
CA LEU A 79 1.87 19.62 -3.88
C LEU A 79 2.90 19.38 -4.98
N SER A 80 2.47 19.04 -6.19
CA SER A 80 3.37 18.79 -7.32
C SER A 80 2.90 19.53 -8.56
N GLY A 81 3.82 19.90 -9.44
CA GLY A 81 3.46 20.56 -10.69
C GLY A 81 4.64 20.89 -11.58
N LYS A 82 4.35 21.69 -12.61
CA LYS A 82 5.34 22.23 -13.53
C LYS A 82 5.22 23.75 -13.61
N LEU A 83 6.32 24.42 -13.90
CA LEU A 83 6.36 25.85 -14.14
C LEU A 83 7.39 26.20 -15.22
N THR A 84 7.27 27.39 -15.78
CA THR A 84 8.21 27.94 -16.75
C THR A 84 8.73 29.27 -16.24
N ILE A 85 10.06 29.43 -16.22
CA ILE A 85 10.74 30.69 -15.91
C ILE A 85 11.08 31.38 -17.23
N ALA A 86 10.66 32.64 -17.36
CA ALA A 86 10.94 33.50 -18.51
C ALA A 86 11.98 34.57 -18.16
N GLU A 87 12.70 35.07 -19.17
CA GLU A 87 13.79 36.04 -19.01
C GLU A 87 13.27 37.35 -18.41
N ASP A 88 13.94 37.86 -17.37
CA ASP A 88 13.62 39.12 -16.68
C ASP A 88 12.17 39.21 -16.13
N GLU A 89 11.46 38.08 -16.03
CA GLU A 89 10.11 37.99 -15.47
C GLU A 89 10.11 37.37 -14.06
N THR A 90 9.10 37.74 -13.27
CA THR A 90 8.81 37.10 -11.98
C THR A 90 7.64 36.15 -12.15
N THR A 91 7.91 34.85 -12.00
CA THR A 91 6.90 33.80 -11.90
C THR A 91 6.53 33.60 -10.43
N THR A 92 5.26 33.83 -10.09
CA THR A 92 4.74 33.55 -8.74
C THR A 92 4.01 32.23 -8.72
N LEU A 93 4.45 31.32 -7.85
CA LEU A 93 3.78 30.05 -7.57
C LEU A 93 2.98 30.17 -6.27
N GLU A 94 1.66 30.25 -6.38
CA GLU A 94 0.78 30.35 -5.21
C GLU A 94 0.13 29.00 -4.91
N HIS A 95 0.31 28.54 -3.66
CA HIS A 95 -0.30 27.31 -3.17
C HIS A 95 -0.87 27.46 -1.78
N ARG A 96 -1.74 26.51 -1.42
CA ARG A 96 -2.25 26.35 -0.07
C ARG A 96 -2.11 24.90 0.35
N PHE A 97 -1.48 24.67 1.49
CA PHE A 97 -1.42 23.33 2.06
C PHE A 97 -2.77 22.90 2.60
N GLU A 98 -3.17 21.69 2.23
CA GLU A 98 -4.27 20.97 2.86
C GLU A 98 -3.68 20.05 3.95
N ARG A 99 -4.09 20.27 5.20
CA ARG A 99 -3.68 19.44 6.34
C ARG A 99 -4.60 18.22 6.40
N LEU A 100 -4.02 17.02 6.33
CA LEU A 100 -4.72 15.74 6.47
C LEU A 100 -5.17 15.49 7.91
N VAL A 101 -4.29 15.81 8.86
CA VAL A 101 -4.53 15.63 10.29
C VAL A 101 -3.66 16.60 11.08
N ASP A 102 -4.19 17.09 12.19
CA ASP A 102 -3.40 17.80 13.20
C ASP A 102 -3.06 16.81 14.32
N MET A 103 -1.82 16.31 14.32
CA MET A 103 -1.40 15.32 15.31
C MET A 103 -1.30 15.93 16.71
N ARG A 104 -0.94 17.21 16.83
CA ARG A 104 -0.86 17.92 18.12
C ARG A 104 -2.24 18.06 18.76
N GLU A 105 -3.28 18.37 18.00
CA GLU A 105 -4.66 18.39 18.50
C GLU A 105 -5.11 17.02 19.02
N LEU A 106 -4.57 15.93 18.45
CA LEU A 106 -4.80 14.55 18.91
C LEU A 106 -3.86 14.12 20.06
N GLY A 107 -2.98 15.02 20.54
CA GLY A 107 -2.03 14.78 21.61
C GLY A 107 -0.78 14.00 21.21
N TRP A 108 -0.46 13.94 19.91
CA TRP A 108 0.71 13.28 19.35
C TRP A 108 1.74 14.31 18.88
N PHE A 109 2.99 14.12 19.30
CA PHE A 109 4.09 15.04 19.02
C PHE A 109 5.20 14.30 18.28
N SER A 110 5.59 14.83 17.13
CA SER A 110 6.56 14.27 16.20
C SER A 110 8.01 14.55 16.61
N ALA A 111 8.93 13.64 16.29
CA ALA A 111 10.35 13.85 16.51
C ALA A 111 11.25 13.17 15.49
N ASP A 112 12.35 13.83 15.13
CA ASP A 112 13.49 13.24 14.42
C ASP A 112 14.68 13.19 15.37
N LEU A 113 15.15 11.98 15.72
CA LEU A 113 16.19 11.80 16.73
C LEU A 113 17.61 11.72 16.16
N HIS A 114 17.83 11.93 14.86
CA HIS A 114 19.16 11.87 14.27
C HIS A 114 19.32 12.91 13.16
N LEU A 115 19.87 14.08 13.48
CA LEU A 115 20.12 15.16 12.52
C LEU A 115 21.57 15.64 12.56
N HIS A 116 22.17 15.86 11.39
CA HIS A 116 23.52 16.41 11.21
C HIS A 116 23.51 17.78 10.51
N ARG A 117 22.40 18.52 10.66
CA ARG A 117 22.23 19.84 10.06
C ARG A 117 22.84 20.94 10.94
N PRO A 118 23.34 22.05 10.36
CA PRO A 118 23.86 23.17 11.15
C PRO A 118 22.82 23.70 12.15
N LEU A 119 23.22 23.92 13.40
CA LEU A 119 22.31 24.30 14.49
C LEU A 119 21.45 25.54 14.20
N HIS A 120 21.99 26.50 13.43
CA HIS A 120 21.26 27.73 13.08
C HIS A 120 20.18 27.51 12.01
N GLU A 121 20.23 26.41 11.23
CA GLU A 121 19.20 26.05 10.25
C GLU A 121 18.05 25.24 10.88
N VAL A 122 18.31 24.53 11.98
CA VAL A 122 17.35 23.61 12.62
C VAL A 122 15.97 24.24 12.86
N PRO A 123 15.83 25.48 13.36
CA PRO A 123 14.51 26.08 13.57
C PRO A 123 13.66 26.16 12.30
N LEU A 124 14.24 26.62 11.19
CA LEU A 124 13.55 26.74 9.91
C LEU A 124 13.22 25.35 9.32
N LEU A 125 14.15 24.40 9.43
CA LEU A 125 13.93 23.02 8.99
C LEU A 125 12.80 22.35 9.76
N MET A 126 12.73 22.53 11.08
CA MET A 126 11.62 22.02 11.90
C MET A 126 10.28 22.64 11.50
N GLU A 127 10.27 23.96 11.25
CA GLU A 127 9.05 24.64 10.81
C GLU A 127 8.57 24.10 9.46
N ALA A 128 9.49 23.92 8.51
CA ALA A 128 9.20 23.39 7.19
C ALA A 128 8.67 21.95 7.20
N GLU A 129 8.98 21.17 8.23
CA GLU A 129 8.59 19.75 8.34
C GLU A 129 7.45 19.47 9.31
N ASP A 130 6.89 20.54 9.90
CA ASP A 130 5.91 20.49 10.99
C ASP A 130 6.39 19.60 12.16
N LEU A 131 7.67 19.71 12.51
CA LEU A 131 8.33 18.84 13.48
C LEU A 131 8.29 19.45 14.89
N ASP A 132 7.93 18.65 15.89
CA ASP A 132 7.80 19.13 17.28
C ASP A 132 9.10 19.00 18.07
N PHE A 133 9.88 17.95 17.81
CA PHE A 133 11.16 17.72 18.46
C PHE A 133 12.27 17.32 17.47
N ALA A 134 13.48 17.84 17.64
CA ALA A 134 14.61 17.48 16.80
C ALA A 134 15.89 17.23 17.63
N ALA A 135 16.58 16.12 17.40
CA ALA A 135 17.89 15.88 18.00
C ALA A 135 19.02 16.23 17.03
N ALA A 136 19.51 17.46 17.11
CA ALA A 136 20.63 17.95 16.32
C ALA A 136 21.97 17.50 16.94
N VAL A 137 22.64 16.57 16.27
CA VAL A 137 23.97 16.08 16.62
C VAL A 137 24.98 17.22 16.42
N SER A 138 25.54 17.70 17.52
CA SER A 138 26.51 18.81 17.53
C SER A 138 27.93 18.36 17.84
N TRP A 139 28.09 17.10 18.23
CA TRP A 139 29.38 16.47 18.41
C TRP A 139 29.28 14.96 18.12
N TRP A 140 30.34 14.42 17.53
CA TRP A 140 30.50 13.02 17.15
C TRP A 140 31.99 12.71 16.99
N ASN A 141 32.35 11.47 16.64
CA ASN A 141 33.70 10.91 16.83
C ASN A 141 34.86 11.84 16.48
N ASN A 142 34.78 12.60 15.37
CA ASN A 142 35.86 13.48 14.91
C ASN A 142 35.46 14.96 14.73
N SER A 143 34.28 15.37 15.21
CA SER A 143 33.86 16.77 15.11
C SER A 143 33.03 17.16 16.33
N ASN A 144 33.31 18.33 16.86
CA ASN A 144 32.60 18.87 18.01
C ASN A 144 32.53 20.38 17.87
N VAL A 145 31.33 20.89 17.56
CA VAL A 145 31.05 22.32 17.36
C VAL A 145 31.49 23.12 18.58
N TRP A 146 31.39 22.56 19.79
CA TRP A 146 31.73 23.24 21.04
C TRP A 146 33.23 23.31 21.34
N THR A 147 34.09 22.85 20.42
CA THR A 147 35.54 23.10 20.51
C THR A 147 35.84 24.58 20.23
N ASP A 148 35.12 25.17 19.29
CA ASP A 148 35.33 26.55 18.83
C ASP A 148 34.31 27.54 19.40
N PHE A 149 33.24 27.05 20.02
CA PHE A 149 32.16 27.85 20.61
C PHE A 149 31.90 27.49 22.09
N PRO A 150 31.43 28.44 22.92
CA PRO A 150 31.05 28.14 24.30
C PRO A 150 29.97 27.07 24.39
N VAL A 151 30.15 26.08 25.28
CA VAL A 151 29.12 25.09 25.57
C VAL A 151 27.88 25.81 26.15
N PRO A 152 26.67 25.59 25.60
CA PRO A 152 25.46 26.22 26.07
C PRO A 152 25.08 25.71 27.46
N THR A 153 24.52 26.59 28.29
CA THR A 153 23.98 26.21 29.61
C THR A 153 22.61 25.55 29.53
N GLN A 154 21.90 25.75 28.40
CA GLN A 154 20.63 25.09 28.11
C GLN A 154 20.87 23.91 27.17
N THR A 155 20.27 22.77 27.49
CA THR A 155 20.38 21.52 26.72
C THR A 155 19.43 21.47 25.52
N PHE A 156 18.30 22.17 25.67
CA PHE A 156 17.23 22.25 24.70
C PHE A 156 16.96 23.73 24.37
N GLN A 157 16.60 24.01 23.13
CA GLN A 157 16.19 25.32 22.68
C GLN A 157 14.77 25.24 22.09
N ALA A 158 13.89 26.11 22.58
CA ALA A 158 12.56 26.29 21.99
C ALA A 158 12.65 27.17 20.74
N THR A 159 11.94 26.78 19.69
CA THR A 159 11.84 27.55 18.43
C THR A 159 10.56 28.35 18.39
N THR A 160 9.45 27.71 18.74
CA THR A 160 8.11 28.32 18.85
C THR A 160 7.34 27.71 20.01
N THR A 161 6.32 28.42 20.49
CA THR A 161 5.38 27.95 21.51
C THR A 161 3.97 28.18 21.01
N ASP A 162 3.13 27.14 21.03
CA ASP A 162 1.74 27.24 20.60
C ASP A 162 0.83 27.84 21.70
N PRO A 163 -0.46 28.15 21.40
CA PRO A 163 -1.39 28.70 22.38
C PRO A 163 -1.68 27.80 23.59
N SER A 164 -1.40 26.50 23.51
CA SER A 164 -1.51 25.56 24.64
C SER A 164 -0.31 25.63 25.60
N GLY A 165 0.72 26.41 25.23
CA GLY A 165 2.01 26.48 25.94
C GLY A 165 2.96 25.36 25.56
N SER A 166 2.65 24.56 24.54
CA SER A 166 3.51 23.45 24.10
C SER A 166 4.60 23.97 23.16
N GLU A 167 5.86 23.65 23.47
CA GLU A 167 7.04 24.13 22.75
C GLU A 167 7.39 23.21 21.56
N ARG A 168 7.95 23.78 20.49
CA ARG A 168 8.79 23.05 19.53
C ARG A 168 10.23 23.14 19.99
N LEU A 169 10.91 22.00 20.13
CA LEU A 169 12.17 21.88 20.85
C LEU A 169 13.24 21.19 20.00
N PHE A 170 14.49 21.64 20.10
CA PHE A 170 15.61 20.85 19.61
C PHE A 170 16.76 20.77 20.61
N THR A 171 17.53 19.69 20.53
CA THR A 171 18.71 19.50 21.39
C THR A 171 19.88 20.31 20.86
N LEU A 172 20.63 20.97 21.75
CA LEU A 172 21.91 21.58 21.41
C LEU A 172 23.08 20.61 21.63
N LEU A 173 22.94 19.65 22.55
CA LEU A 173 24.05 18.81 23.02
C LEU A 173 23.91 17.33 22.65
N ALA A 174 23.06 16.98 21.68
CA ALA A 174 22.99 15.62 21.20
C ALA A 174 24.33 15.20 20.58
N GLY A 175 24.69 13.94 20.79
CA GLY A 175 25.92 13.38 20.25
C GLY A 175 25.76 11.99 19.70
N GLU A 176 26.69 11.60 18.85
CA GLU A 176 26.77 10.29 18.21
C GLU A 176 28.13 9.66 18.48
N ASP A 177 28.13 8.43 19.03
CA ASP A 177 29.32 7.58 19.12
C ASP A 177 29.22 6.45 18.10
N GLU A 178 29.85 6.64 16.95
CA GLU A 178 29.89 5.70 15.83
C GLU A 178 31.23 4.95 15.80
N ARG A 179 31.16 3.64 15.99
CA ARG A 179 32.31 2.74 16.09
C ARG A 179 32.13 1.52 15.18
N GLU A 180 33.11 0.63 15.16
CA GLU A 180 33.07 -0.62 14.39
C GLU A 180 31.85 -1.49 14.74
N GLY A 181 31.42 -1.42 16.01
CA GLY A 181 30.23 -2.10 16.50
C GLY A 181 28.89 -1.49 16.09
N GLY A 182 28.87 -0.25 15.60
CA GLY A 182 27.67 0.53 15.28
C GLY A 182 27.65 1.90 15.96
N ALA A 183 26.47 2.54 15.97
CA ALA A 183 26.28 3.87 16.53
C ALA A 183 25.31 3.91 17.71
N LEU A 184 25.66 4.69 18.75
CA LEU A 184 24.77 5.10 19.84
C LEU A 184 24.55 6.61 19.79
N LEU A 185 23.32 7.05 20.02
CA LEU A 185 22.97 8.47 20.15
C LEU A 185 22.71 8.83 21.61
N TYR A 186 23.16 10.01 22.02
CA TYR A 186 23.03 10.52 23.40
C TYR A 186 22.21 11.80 23.43
N PHE A 187 21.19 11.86 24.29
CA PHE A 187 20.36 13.05 24.48
C PHE A 187 20.24 13.43 25.96
N GLY A 188 20.08 14.73 26.23
CA GLY A 188 19.91 15.25 27.59
C GLY A 188 21.20 15.37 28.42
N LEU A 189 22.36 15.49 27.75
CA LEU A 189 23.66 15.68 28.40
C LEU A 189 23.91 17.13 28.81
N ASP A 190 24.49 17.35 29.99
CA ASP A 190 24.82 18.73 30.45
C ASP A 190 26.02 19.35 29.71
N LYS A 191 26.84 18.51 29.07
CA LYS A 191 28.01 18.90 28.26
C LYS A 191 28.37 17.78 27.28
N PRO A 192 29.10 18.07 26.19
CA PRO A 192 29.64 17.05 25.29
C PRO A 192 30.58 16.08 26.02
N ILE A 193 30.59 14.82 25.59
CA ILE A 193 31.54 13.81 26.06
C ILE A 193 32.67 13.72 25.05
N ASP A 194 33.92 13.73 25.53
CA ASP A 194 35.06 13.46 24.66
C ASP A 194 35.15 11.96 24.36
N ILE A 195 34.71 11.59 23.16
CA ILE A 195 34.69 10.21 22.64
C ILE A 195 35.78 9.96 21.58
N ARG A 196 36.60 10.97 21.27
CA ARG A 196 37.62 10.92 20.22
C ARG A 196 38.61 9.79 20.48
N THR A 197 38.86 9.01 19.42
CA THR A 197 39.81 7.89 19.42
C THR A 197 40.36 7.71 18.01
N ASP A 198 41.56 7.15 17.90
CA ASP A 198 42.18 6.74 16.64
C ASP A 198 41.80 5.31 16.20
N ASP A 199 40.99 4.62 17.02
CA ASP A 199 40.67 3.20 16.89
C ASP A 199 39.14 3.00 16.82
N ARG A 200 38.66 2.29 15.79
CA ARG A 200 37.22 2.06 15.60
C ARG A 200 36.63 1.03 16.57
N GLU A 201 37.44 0.17 17.19
CA GLU A 201 36.98 -0.85 18.15
C GLU A 201 37.18 -0.39 19.60
N PHE A 202 38.18 0.47 19.85
CA PHE A 202 38.60 0.85 21.21
C PHE A 202 38.42 2.35 21.50
N PRO A 203 37.92 2.73 22.69
CA PRO A 203 37.24 1.89 23.70
C PRO A 203 35.87 1.39 23.21
N SER A 204 35.26 0.46 23.96
CA SER A 204 33.86 0.05 23.74
C SER A 204 32.91 1.25 23.86
N PRO A 205 31.84 1.35 23.03
CA PRO A 205 30.80 2.37 23.21
C PRO A 205 30.19 2.40 24.62
N LEU A 206 30.15 1.25 25.32
CA LEU A 206 29.63 1.18 26.68
C LEU A 206 30.46 1.97 27.69
N THR A 207 31.76 2.17 27.45
CA THR A 207 32.59 3.05 28.28
C THR A 207 32.03 4.47 28.31
N PHE A 208 31.62 4.99 27.15
CA PHE A 208 31.06 6.34 27.03
C PHE A 208 29.61 6.40 27.50
N ALA A 209 28.82 5.34 27.29
CA ALA A 209 27.48 5.22 27.84
C ALA A 209 27.45 5.25 29.39
N GLU A 210 28.37 4.54 30.05
CA GLU A 210 28.48 4.60 31.51
C GLU A 210 28.94 5.98 31.99
N ARG A 211 29.89 6.60 31.28
CA ARG A 211 30.33 7.97 31.59
C ARG A 211 29.17 8.96 31.47
N ALA A 212 28.42 8.90 30.37
CA ALA A 212 27.25 9.73 30.13
C ALA A 212 26.25 9.67 31.29
N ARG A 213 25.90 8.45 31.71
CA ARG A 213 24.99 8.22 32.85
C ARG A 213 25.58 8.60 34.20
N SER A 214 26.90 8.52 34.37
CA SER A 214 27.57 8.96 35.60
C SER A 214 27.54 10.48 35.77
N GLU A 215 27.53 11.22 34.65
CA GLU A 215 27.44 12.67 34.63
C GLU A 215 25.98 13.14 34.74
N ASN A 216 25.05 12.48 34.01
CA ASN A 216 23.61 12.73 34.11
C ASN A 216 22.84 11.41 33.95
N GLU A 217 22.24 10.91 35.03
CA GLU A 217 21.48 9.65 35.05
C GLU A 217 20.26 9.68 34.11
N ALA A 218 19.71 10.88 33.82
CA ALA A 218 18.59 11.05 32.91
C ALA A 218 18.99 10.99 31.42
N THR A 219 20.29 10.88 31.10
CA THR A 219 20.77 10.77 29.72
C THR A 219 20.05 9.64 28.99
N TRP A 220 19.42 10.00 27.87
CA TRP A 220 18.77 9.06 26.99
C TRP A 220 19.79 8.49 26.00
N ILE A 221 19.85 7.16 25.90
CA ILE A 221 20.74 6.47 24.96
C ILE A 221 19.89 5.67 23.97
N ASP A 222 20.01 6.01 22.70
CA ASP A 222 19.29 5.35 21.60
C ASP A 222 20.25 4.44 20.81
N ILE A 223 19.80 3.22 20.53
CA ILE A 223 20.46 2.37 19.54
C ILE A 223 20.02 2.89 18.17
N GLU A 224 20.93 3.52 17.43
CA GLU A 224 20.58 4.21 16.17
C GLU A 224 19.95 3.25 15.15
N LYS A 225 20.42 1.99 15.08
CA LYS A 225 19.83 0.90 14.27
C LYS A 225 19.93 -0.48 14.92
N PRO A 226 18.94 -1.36 14.73
CA PRO A 226 18.96 -2.71 15.29
C PRO A 226 20.08 -3.60 14.75
N PHE A 227 20.46 -3.45 13.48
CA PHE A 227 21.42 -4.36 12.84
C PHE A 227 22.89 -4.11 13.21
N TRP A 228 23.17 -3.20 14.15
CA TRP A 228 24.51 -2.97 14.65
C TRP A 228 25.10 -4.18 15.37
N TRP A 229 26.38 -4.46 15.11
CA TRP A 229 27.07 -5.63 15.64
C TRP A 229 27.05 -5.71 17.17
N ASP A 230 27.05 -4.56 17.84
CA ASP A 230 27.06 -4.46 19.30
C ASP A 230 25.65 -4.48 19.92
N THR A 231 24.57 -4.52 19.12
CA THR A 231 23.18 -4.61 19.60
C THR A 231 22.97 -5.69 20.68
N PRO A 232 23.48 -6.94 20.56
CA PRO A 232 23.32 -7.93 21.62
C PRO A 232 23.96 -7.51 22.95
N THR A 233 25.06 -6.76 22.88
CA THR A 233 25.79 -6.27 24.06
C THR A 233 25.11 -5.07 24.69
N TRP A 234 24.59 -4.16 23.87
CA TRP A 234 23.81 -3.01 24.32
C TRP A 234 22.48 -3.42 24.96
N LEU A 235 21.81 -4.43 24.42
CA LEU A 235 20.61 -5.01 25.04
C LEU A 235 20.96 -5.63 26.41
N ALA A 236 21.98 -6.50 26.46
CA ALA A 236 22.37 -7.19 27.68
C ALA A 236 22.84 -6.25 28.81
N SER A 237 23.37 -5.07 28.48
CA SER A 237 23.82 -4.09 29.49
C SER A 237 22.68 -3.41 30.25
N GLY A 238 21.46 -3.40 29.69
CA GLY A 238 20.32 -2.68 30.26
C GLY A 238 20.48 -1.15 30.25
N ARG A 239 21.40 -0.60 29.44
CA ARG A 239 21.68 0.84 29.39
C ARG A 239 20.96 1.60 28.27
N MET A 240 20.31 0.91 27.35
CA MET A 240 19.62 1.54 26.23
C MET A 240 18.20 1.95 26.60
N ASN A 241 17.70 3.02 25.97
CA ASN A 241 16.39 3.60 26.23
C ASN A 241 15.42 3.49 25.05
N SER A 242 15.92 3.42 23.81
CA SER A 242 15.13 3.19 22.60
C SER A 242 15.98 2.54 21.50
N ILE A 243 15.34 2.20 20.38
CA ILE A 243 15.98 1.52 19.25
C ILE A 243 15.38 1.99 17.90
N GLY A 244 16.23 2.41 16.97
CA GLY A 244 15.88 3.06 15.70
C GLY A 244 15.24 2.13 14.68
N LEU A 245 13.93 1.94 14.82
CA LEU A 245 13.14 1.08 13.95
C LEU A 245 12.87 1.74 12.58
N ALA A 246 12.65 3.06 12.53
CA ALA A 246 12.60 3.84 11.30
C ALA A 246 13.89 4.65 11.15
N ASN A 247 14.91 4.04 10.56
CA ASN A 247 16.27 4.58 10.56
C ASN A 247 16.69 5.16 9.21
N ASN A 248 17.88 5.78 9.20
CA ASN A 248 18.37 6.57 8.08
C ASN A 248 18.66 5.80 6.77
N HIS A 249 18.61 4.46 6.76
CA HIS A 249 18.73 3.67 5.53
C HIS A 249 17.41 3.57 4.74
N MET A 250 16.30 3.88 5.40
CA MET A 250 15.00 4.05 4.77
C MET A 250 14.95 5.47 4.23
N CYS A 251 15.27 5.64 2.95
CA CYS A 251 15.33 6.96 2.34
C CYS A 251 14.07 7.31 1.55
N ARG A 252 13.85 8.62 1.33
CA ARG A 252 12.70 9.16 0.59
C ARG A 252 12.43 8.39 -0.70
N ASP A 253 13.44 8.29 -1.56
CA ASP A 253 13.28 7.73 -2.92
C ASP A 253 13.98 6.37 -3.11
N GLN A 254 14.56 5.79 -2.05
CA GLN A 254 15.21 4.49 -2.12
C GLN A 254 15.39 3.84 -0.74
N MET A 255 15.55 2.51 -0.70
CA MET A 255 16.13 1.83 0.46
C MET A 255 17.61 1.55 0.20
N LEU A 256 18.50 1.89 1.15
CA LEU A 256 19.90 1.51 1.05
C LEU A 256 20.04 -0.02 1.13
N ALA A 257 20.74 -0.60 0.14
CA ALA A 257 20.76 -2.03 -0.08
C ALA A 257 21.55 -2.83 0.96
N SER A 258 22.53 -2.23 1.64
CA SER A 258 23.42 -2.90 2.62
C SER A 258 23.15 -2.44 4.05
N GLU A 259 23.48 -3.25 5.05
CA GLU A 259 23.52 -2.86 6.48
C GLU A 259 24.76 -2.01 6.86
N ALA A 260 25.37 -1.32 5.89
CA ALA A 260 26.67 -0.68 5.99
C ALA A 260 27.73 -1.68 6.52
N TRP A 261 28.31 -1.44 7.69
CA TRP A 261 29.21 -2.38 8.40
C TRP A 261 28.53 -3.14 9.54
N GLY A 262 27.20 -3.06 9.65
CA GLY A 262 26.40 -3.84 10.60
C GLY A 262 26.38 -5.33 10.29
N ARG A 263 25.63 -6.10 11.08
CA ARG A 263 25.46 -7.53 10.85
C ARG A 263 24.60 -7.74 9.59
N PRO A 264 25.14 -8.41 8.55
CA PRO A 264 24.43 -8.59 7.30
C PRO A 264 23.19 -9.46 7.50
N ARG A 265 22.15 -9.16 6.74
CA ARG A 265 20.99 -10.04 6.60
C ARG A 265 21.31 -11.23 5.70
N ASP A 266 20.44 -12.23 5.73
CA ASP A 266 20.38 -13.24 4.66
C ASP A 266 19.70 -12.61 3.44
N GLU A 267 20.48 -12.22 2.42
CA GLU A 267 19.96 -11.56 1.22
C GLU A 267 19.10 -12.47 0.33
N GLN A 268 19.25 -13.80 0.44
CA GLN A 268 18.38 -14.73 -0.29
C GLN A 268 16.98 -14.75 0.34
N ARG A 269 16.94 -14.70 1.67
CA ARG A 269 15.68 -14.63 2.43
C ARG A 269 15.08 -13.23 2.41
N LEU A 270 15.90 -12.19 2.44
CA LEU A 270 15.51 -10.78 2.51
C LEU A 270 16.20 -9.97 1.38
N PRO A 271 15.74 -10.06 0.13
CA PRO A 271 16.37 -9.37 -0.99
C PRO A 271 16.11 -7.85 -0.97
N SER A 272 17.01 -7.09 -1.56
CA SER A 272 16.80 -5.67 -1.84
C SER A 272 15.64 -5.45 -2.83
N PRO A 273 14.99 -4.26 -2.80
CA PRO A 273 15.30 -3.13 -1.91
C PRO A 273 14.66 -3.26 -0.52
N LEU A 274 13.58 -4.03 -0.34
CA LEU A 274 12.82 -4.04 0.93
C LEU A 274 13.47 -4.85 2.07
N GLY A 275 14.39 -5.75 1.75
CA GLY A 275 14.95 -6.72 2.69
C GLY A 275 15.61 -6.13 3.93
N ASN A 276 16.32 -5.00 3.81
CA ASN A 276 16.92 -4.32 4.96
C ASN A 276 15.83 -3.79 5.93
N GLY A 277 14.73 -3.26 5.40
CA GLY A 277 13.62 -2.78 6.21
C GLY A 277 12.96 -3.92 7.00
N TYR A 278 12.72 -5.06 6.36
CA TYR A 278 12.22 -6.26 7.06
C TYR A 278 13.24 -6.84 8.05
N TRP A 279 14.54 -6.79 7.74
CA TRP A 279 15.59 -7.23 8.66
C TRP A 279 15.62 -6.41 9.94
N THR A 280 15.52 -5.09 9.80
CA THR A 280 15.39 -4.12 10.89
C THR A 280 14.20 -4.48 11.81
N GLN A 281 13.04 -4.81 11.23
CA GLN A 281 11.86 -5.26 11.97
C GLN A 281 12.09 -6.58 12.71
N GLU A 282 12.68 -7.57 12.03
CA GLU A 282 12.90 -8.90 12.59
C GLU A 282 13.82 -8.88 13.81
N ILE A 283 14.89 -8.09 13.78
CA ILE A 283 15.78 -7.92 14.94
C ILE A 283 15.03 -7.29 16.11
N TYR A 284 14.19 -6.29 15.85
CA TYR A 284 13.38 -5.68 16.90
C TYR A 284 12.39 -6.68 17.51
N TYR A 285 11.79 -7.55 16.69
CA TYR A 285 10.90 -8.62 17.17
C TYR A 285 11.66 -9.65 18.00
N HIS A 286 12.89 -10.01 17.62
CA HIS A 286 13.76 -10.84 18.46
C HIS A 286 14.06 -10.18 19.80
N ALA A 287 14.30 -8.86 19.84
CA ALA A 287 14.50 -8.13 21.09
C ALA A 287 13.25 -8.20 21.98
N LEU A 288 12.06 -7.96 21.43
CA LEU A 288 10.79 -8.09 22.16
C LEU A 288 10.55 -9.52 22.67
N ASN A 289 10.80 -10.53 21.83
CA ASN A 289 10.69 -11.95 22.17
C ASN A 289 11.73 -12.41 23.21
N ALA A 290 12.88 -11.76 23.28
CA ALA A 290 13.89 -11.97 24.33
C ALA A 290 13.54 -11.25 25.66
N GLY A 291 12.42 -10.50 25.68
CA GLY A 291 11.88 -9.83 26.85
C GLY A 291 12.37 -8.38 27.03
N PHE A 292 12.95 -7.76 25.99
CA PHE A 292 13.28 -6.34 26.02
C PHE A 292 12.05 -5.50 25.67
N ARG A 293 11.94 -4.30 26.25
CA ARG A 293 10.82 -3.37 26.06
C ARG A 293 11.34 -1.97 25.75
N LEU A 294 12.23 -1.91 24.77
CA LEU A 294 12.71 -0.63 24.25
C LEU A 294 11.65 -0.07 23.30
N PRO A 295 11.15 1.16 23.50
CA PRO A 295 10.28 1.82 22.53
C PRO A 295 11.02 1.99 21.19
N PRO A 296 10.31 1.88 20.05
CA PRO A 296 10.89 2.17 18.76
C PRO A 296 11.11 3.68 18.60
N SER A 297 12.24 4.05 18.02
CA SER A 297 12.62 5.43 17.69
C SER A 297 12.86 5.58 16.18
N ALA A 298 13.08 6.82 15.75
CA ALA A 298 13.28 7.15 14.35
C ALA A 298 14.27 8.30 14.16
N GLY A 299 15.02 8.28 13.05
CA GLY A 299 15.98 9.32 12.72
C GLY A 299 16.29 9.38 11.22
N SER A 300 16.34 10.58 10.65
CA SER A 300 16.58 10.77 9.20
C SER A 300 18.05 10.73 8.82
N ALA A 301 18.93 11.13 9.73
CA ALA A 301 20.33 11.49 9.49
C ALA A 301 20.52 12.52 8.37
N SER A 302 19.57 13.44 8.22
CA SER A 302 19.70 14.56 7.29
C SER A 302 20.99 15.34 7.58
N GLY A 303 21.78 15.64 6.54
CA GLY A 303 23.15 16.16 6.66
C GLY A 303 24.25 15.10 6.50
N VAL A 304 23.89 13.80 6.48
CA VAL A 304 24.79 12.69 6.09
C VAL A 304 24.15 11.80 5.04
N LEU A 305 22.88 11.42 5.24
CA LEU A 305 22.09 10.61 4.32
C LEU A 305 21.20 11.51 3.46
N PRO A 306 20.73 11.09 2.26
CA PRO A 306 19.94 11.92 1.35
C PRO A 306 18.55 12.30 1.88
N ASN A 307 18.21 11.90 3.11
CA ASN A 307 16.93 12.20 3.71
C ASN A 307 16.77 13.69 4.05
N PRO A 308 15.57 14.23 3.85
CA PRO A 308 15.20 15.49 4.47
C PRO A 308 14.97 15.31 5.98
N VAL A 309 15.08 16.42 6.71
CA VAL A 309 14.72 16.48 8.14
C VAL A 309 13.29 15.96 8.33
N GLY A 310 13.07 15.19 9.40
CA GLY A 310 11.77 14.65 9.73
C GLY A 310 11.27 13.58 8.75
N TYR A 311 12.05 13.11 7.78
CA TYR A 311 11.58 12.04 6.89
C TYR A 311 11.22 10.78 7.68
N ASN A 312 12.17 10.30 8.50
CA ASN A 312 11.92 9.26 9.49
C ASN A 312 11.63 9.93 10.83
N ARG A 313 10.43 9.72 11.39
CA ARG A 313 10.00 10.36 12.63
C ARG A 313 9.26 9.42 13.57
N VAL A 314 9.36 9.70 14.85
CA VAL A 314 8.59 9.04 15.90
C VAL A 314 7.52 10.00 16.41
N TYR A 315 6.29 9.53 16.51
CA TYR A 315 5.19 10.26 17.13
C TYR A 315 4.99 9.74 18.54
N VAL A 316 4.99 10.63 19.52
CA VAL A 316 4.81 10.31 20.94
C VAL A 316 3.54 10.95 21.46
N ARG A 317 2.71 10.16 22.15
CA ARG A 317 1.49 10.65 22.79
C ARG A 317 1.79 11.16 24.20
N ALA A 318 1.82 12.48 24.37
CA ALA A 318 2.10 13.16 25.62
C ALA A 318 0.97 14.12 26.00
N GLU A 319 0.92 14.53 27.27
CA GLU A 319 -0.02 15.56 27.73
C GLU A 319 0.59 16.96 27.52
N ALA A 320 -0.25 17.93 27.13
CA ALA A 320 0.16 19.33 27.02
C ALA A 320 0.26 19.98 28.42
N PRO A 321 1.18 20.95 28.62
CA PRO A 321 2.14 21.45 27.64
C PRO A 321 3.28 20.46 27.36
N LEU A 322 3.70 20.37 26.09
CA LEU A 322 4.86 19.57 25.72
C LEU A 322 6.15 20.19 26.26
N THR A 323 6.94 19.39 26.98
CA THR A 323 8.32 19.69 27.38
C THR A 323 9.24 18.52 27.01
N ALA A 324 10.56 18.74 27.00
CA ALA A 324 11.51 17.65 26.76
C ALA A 324 11.31 16.48 27.76
N GLU A 325 11.04 16.80 29.03
CA GLU A 325 10.79 15.80 30.08
C GLU A 325 9.51 14.99 29.80
N SER A 326 8.39 15.66 29.50
CA SER A 326 7.12 14.97 29.23
C SER A 326 7.19 14.14 27.94
N TRP A 327 7.93 14.61 26.95
CA TRP A 327 8.20 13.89 25.70
C TRP A 327 8.98 12.59 25.94
N PHE A 328 10.15 12.65 26.57
CA PHE A 328 10.95 11.46 26.87
C PHE A 328 10.26 10.52 27.86
N ALA A 329 9.46 11.03 28.79
CA ALA A 329 8.66 10.21 29.69
C ALA A 329 7.59 9.41 28.93
N ALA A 330 6.91 10.02 27.96
CA ALA A 330 5.93 9.34 27.13
C ALA A 330 6.58 8.32 26.16
N LEU A 331 7.73 8.65 25.56
CA LEU A 331 8.50 7.70 24.76
C LEU A 331 8.92 6.48 25.61
N ARG A 332 9.43 6.69 26.83
CA ARG A 332 9.82 5.61 27.76
C ARG A 332 8.68 4.64 28.08
N GLN A 333 7.45 5.14 28.09
CA GLN A 333 6.25 4.34 28.31
C GLN A 333 5.78 3.60 27.06
N GLY A 334 6.46 3.75 25.92
CA GLY A 334 6.05 3.16 24.65
C GLY A 334 4.79 3.78 24.07
N ARG A 335 4.37 4.97 24.52
CA ARG A 335 3.21 5.68 23.96
C ARG A 335 3.57 6.31 22.61
N CYS A 336 4.02 5.51 21.65
CA CYS A 336 4.56 5.98 20.39
C CYS A 336 4.26 5.08 19.20
N PHE A 337 4.44 5.64 18.00
CA PHE A 337 4.64 4.90 16.77
C PHE A 337 5.74 5.58 15.94
N VAL A 338 6.45 4.81 15.13
CA VAL A 338 7.42 5.33 14.17
C VAL A 338 6.82 5.35 12.77
N SER A 339 7.25 6.28 11.94
CA SER A 339 6.80 6.42 10.56
C SER A 339 7.83 7.11 9.68
N ASN A 340 7.81 6.77 8.39
CA ASN A 340 8.46 7.55 7.34
C ASN A 340 7.53 7.84 6.14
N GLY A 341 6.21 7.85 6.41
CA GLY A 341 5.17 8.13 5.43
C GLY A 341 3.78 7.99 6.07
N PRO A 342 3.19 6.78 6.13
CA PRO A 342 1.87 6.57 6.71
C PRO A 342 1.77 7.05 8.17
N LEU A 343 0.67 7.68 8.56
CA LEU A 343 0.35 7.97 9.96
C LEU A 343 -0.56 6.88 10.49
N LEU A 344 -0.20 6.30 11.64
CA LEU A 344 -0.87 5.13 12.19
C LEU A 344 -1.24 5.36 13.65
N ILE A 345 -2.49 5.76 13.88
CA ILE A 345 -3.04 6.01 15.22
C ILE A 345 -3.85 4.78 15.61
N VAL A 346 -3.43 4.10 16.67
CA VAL A 346 -4.07 2.85 17.10
C VAL A 346 -4.30 2.86 18.60
N THR A 347 -5.47 2.38 19.01
CA THR A 347 -5.74 2.01 20.41
C THR A 347 -6.18 0.56 20.50
N ALA A 348 -5.81 -0.08 21.61
CA ALA A 348 -6.22 -1.42 21.97
C ALA A 348 -7.03 -1.35 23.26
N ASN A 349 -8.32 -1.68 23.21
CA ASN A 349 -9.25 -1.45 24.32
C ASN A 349 -9.14 -0.03 24.88
N ASP A 350 -9.09 0.95 23.98
CA ASP A 350 -8.94 2.39 24.26
C ASP A 350 -7.59 2.80 24.91
N GLN A 351 -6.65 1.86 25.11
CA GLN A 351 -5.29 2.15 25.56
C GLN A 351 -4.36 2.45 24.39
N PRO A 352 -3.45 3.44 24.52
CA PRO A 352 -2.41 3.70 23.52
C PRO A 352 -1.37 2.57 23.47
N PRO A 353 -0.50 2.56 22.44
CA PRO A 353 0.68 1.69 22.39
C PRO A 353 1.52 1.78 23.68
N GLY A 354 2.25 0.71 24.00
CA GLY A 354 3.03 0.60 25.24
C GLY A 354 2.22 0.14 26.46
N GLY A 355 0.90 -0.04 26.31
CA GLY A 355 0.03 -0.54 27.37
C GLY A 355 0.24 -2.03 27.71
N LYS A 356 -0.27 -2.44 28.87
CA LYS A 356 -0.30 -3.84 29.31
C LYS A 356 -1.74 -4.32 29.30
N LEU A 357 -1.99 -5.43 28.59
CA LEU A 357 -3.28 -6.11 28.56
C LEU A 357 -3.14 -7.49 29.18
N GLU A 358 -4.08 -7.84 30.05
CA GLU A 358 -4.11 -9.14 30.74
C GLU A 358 -5.14 -10.05 30.07
N LEU A 359 -4.82 -11.33 29.86
CA LEU A 359 -5.76 -12.30 29.29
C LEU A 359 -6.90 -12.58 30.29
N ALA A 360 -8.16 -12.58 29.81
CA ALA A 360 -9.34 -12.63 30.68
C ALA A 360 -9.47 -13.97 31.44
N ASP A 361 -9.08 -15.07 30.78
CA ASP A 361 -8.89 -16.41 31.33
C ASP A 361 -7.58 -16.97 30.76
N ALA A 362 -7.04 -18.06 31.32
CA ALA A 362 -5.73 -18.63 30.96
C ALA A 362 -5.50 -18.95 29.46
N ASN A 363 -6.54 -18.85 28.61
CA ASN A 363 -6.54 -19.31 27.23
C ASN A 363 -6.98 -18.27 26.18
N GLN A 364 -7.50 -17.09 26.55
CA GLN A 364 -7.98 -16.14 25.53
C GLN A 364 -8.11 -14.69 26.01
N LEU A 365 -7.68 -13.75 25.16
CA LEU A 365 -8.01 -12.32 25.25
C LEU A 365 -8.55 -11.81 23.92
N THR A 366 -9.66 -11.12 24.00
CA THR A 366 -10.22 -10.38 22.87
C THR A 366 -9.91 -8.90 23.04
N VAL A 367 -9.25 -8.33 22.04
CA VAL A 367 -8.85 -6.92 21.99
C VAL A 367 -9.59 -6.25 20.86
N ARG A 368 -10.25 -5.13 21.16
CA ARG A 368 -10.80 -4.22 20.16
C ARG A 368 -9.71 -3.23 19.75
N LEU A 369 -9.38 -3.24 18.47
CA LEU A 369 -8.50 -2.28 17.82
C LEU A 369 -9.34 -1.20 17.16
N ALA A 370 -9.08 0.06 17.51
CA ALA A 370 -9.50 1.22 16.73
C ALA A 370 -8.25 1.76 16.02
N ILE A 371 -8.31 1.84 14.70
CA ILE A 371 -7.17 2.17 13.84
C ILE A 371 -7.58 3.34 12.96
N ARG A 372 -6.80 4.42 12.94
CA ARG A 372 -6.84 5.43 11.90
C ARG A 372 -5.52 5.38 11.13
N LEU A 373 -5.63 5.11 9.83
CA LEU A 373 -4.51 5.06 8.90
C LEU A 373 -4.66 6.23 7.93
N LEU A 374 -3.67 7.12 7.91
CA LEU A 374 -3.54 8.14 6.88
C LEU A 374 -2.29 7.83 6.04
N SER A 375 -2.39 7.90 4.72
CA SER A 375 -1.24 7.71 3.84
C SER A 375 -1.41 8.50 2.54
N GLN A 376 -0.30 8.88 1.92
CA GLN A 376 -0.29 9.43 0.56
C GLN A 376 0.15 8.39 -0.46
N ASP A 377 0.61 7.22 0.02
CA ASP A 377 1.01 6.09 -0.80
C ASP A 377 0.05 4.91 -0.58
N PRO A 378 -0.14 4.04 -1.59
CA PRO A 378 -1.01 2.88 -1.43
C PRO A 378 -0.52 1.97 -0.29
N VAL A 379 -1.44 1.59 0.60
CA VAL A 379 -1.24 0.56 1.63
C VAL A 379 -2.30 -0.51 1.41
N SER A 380 -1.90 -1.76 1.19
CA SER A 380 -2.87 -2.86 0.97
C SER A 380 -3.57 -3.32 2.25
N ALA A 381 -2.88 -3.31 3.39
CA ALA A 381 -3.44 -3.77 4.65
C ALA A 381 -2.67 -3.21 5.86
N VAL A 382 -3.39 -3.09 6.98
CA VAL A 382 -2.81 -2.97 8.31
C VAL A 382 -2.57 -4.37 8.86
N GLU A 383 -1.38 -4.61 9.40
CA GLU A 383 -0.97 -5.89 9.95
C GLU A 383 -0.90 -5.82 11.47
N VAL A 384 -1.54 -6.79 12.14
CA VAL A 384 -1.36 -7.04 13.56
C VAL A 384 -0.26 -8.09 13.70
N ILE A 385 0.87 -7.71 14.29
CA ILE A 385 2.00 -8.59 14.52
C ILE A 385 1.93 -9.10 15.96
N HIS A 386 1.94 -10.41 16.16
CA HIS A 386 1.99 -11.04 17.48
C HIS A 386 3.25 -11.89 17.56
N ASN A 387 4.10 -11.67 18.58
CA ASN A 387 5.30 -12.48 18.82
C ASN A 387 6.24 -12.63 17.59
N GLY A 388 6.26 -11.62 16.72
CA GLY A 388 7.07 -11.57 15.49
C GLY A 388 6.41 -12.15 14.24
N ARG A 389 5.13 -12.51 14.27
CA ARG A 389 4.38 -13.08 13.14
C ARG A 389 3.16 -12.23 12.81
N VAL A 390 2.79 -12.18 11.53
CA VAL A 390 1.52 -11.57 11.12
C VAL A 390 0.37 -12.43 11.63
N HIS A 391 -0.32 -11.93 12.65
CA HIS A 391 -1.48 -12.59 13.29
C HIS A 391 -2.77 -12.30 12.54
N LYS A 392 -2.92 -11.06 12.05
CA LYS A 392 -4.10 -10.64 11.28
C LYS A 392 -3.71 -9.59 10.25
N ARG A 393 -4.32 -9.67 9.07
CA ARG A 393 -4.31 -8.61 8.04
C ARG A 393 -5.69 -7.98 8.00
N ILE A 394 -5.75 -6.66 8.08
CA ILE A 394 -6.97 -5.86 7.99
C ILE A 394 -6.86 -5.07 6.68
N PRO A 395 -7.68 -5.36 5.66
CA PRO A 395 -7.60 -4.66 4.38
C PRO A 395 -7.75 -3.15 4.55
N ALA A 396 -6.88 -2.40 3.87
CA ALA A 396 -6.98 -0.95 3.73
C ALA A 396 -7.67 -0.66 2.38
N LEU A 397 -8.83 -0.01 2.44
CA LEU A 397 -9.73 0.14 1.29
C LEU A 397 -9.74 1.56 0.71
N ALA A 398 -9.39 2.57 1.53
CA ALA A 398 -9.24 3.94 1.06
C ALA A 398 -7.77 4.26 0.75
N LEU A 399 -7.54 5.23 -0.13
CA LEU A 399 -6.20 5.65 -0.53
C LEU A 399 -5.55 6.62 0.46
N THR A 400 -6.33 7.50 1.11
CA THR A 400 -5.76 8.66 1.83
C THR A 400 -6.01 8.68 3.34
N ASP A 401 -7.25 8.65 3.82
CA ASP A 401 -7.60 8.60 5.25
C ASP A 401 -8.68 7.54 5.45
N GLN A 402 -8.48 6.63 6.40
CA GLN A 402 -9.45 5.62 6.76
C GLN A 402 -9.42 5.28 8.24
N THR A 403 -10.61 5.06 8.77
CA THR A 403 -10.81 4.46 10.09
C THR A 403 -11.23 3.01 9.92
N LEU A 404 -10.50 2.12 10.60
CA LEU A 404 -10.73 0.69 10.61
C LEU A 404 -10.99 0.26 12.05
N GLU A 405 -11.90 -0.68 12.23
CA GLU A 405 -12.09 -1.37 13.50
C GLU A 405 -11.82 -2.85 13.31
N SER A 406 -11.19 -3.48 14.30
CA SER A 406 -11.00 -4.92 14.27
C SER A 406 -11.02 -5.51 15.65
N VAL A 407 -11.67 -6.66 15.76
CA VAL A 407 -11.57 -7.51 16.94
C VAL A 407 -10.51 -8.57 16.69
N VAL A 408 -9.53 -8.66 17.58
CA VAL A 408 -8.41 -9.59 17.51
C VAL A 408 -8.40 -10.44 18.76
N THR A 409 -8.22 -11.74 18.57
CA THR A 409 -8.20 -12.71 19.66
C THR A 409 -6.80 -13.29 19.77
N PHE A 410 -6.24 -13.26 20.98
CA PHE A 410 -4.95 -13.84 21.33
C PHE A 410 -5.17 -15.01 22.28
N ASP A 411 -4.50 -16.12 22.01
CA ASP A 411 -4.58 -17.39 22.72
C ASP A 411 -3.30 -17.71 23.51
N GLU A 412 -2.23 -16.94 23.30
CA GLU A 412 -0.96 -17.06 24.01
C GLU A 412 -0.48 -15.69 24.53
N PRO A 413 0.24 -15.65 25.68
CA PRO A 413 0.88 -14.44 26.16
C PRO A 413 2.07 -14.06 25.28
N GLY A 414 2.50 -12.80 25.37
CA GLY A 414 3.48 -12.28 24.42
C GLY A 414 3.43 -10.77 24.32
N TRP A 415 3.61 -10.29 23.11
CA TRP A 415 3.41 -8.89 22.75
C TRP A 415 2.79 -8.82 21.37
N PHE A 416 2.02 -7.77 21.13
CA PHE A 416 1.60 -7.45 19.77
C PHE A 416 1.86 -5.99 19.45
N LEU A 417 2.00 -5.68 18.17
CA LEU A 417 2.05 -4.32 17.63
C LEU A 417 1.24 -4.26 16.34
N VAL A 418 0.95 -3.05 15.89
CA VAL A 418 0.25 -2.82 14.63
C VAL A 418 1.17 -2.06 13.69
N ARG A 419 1.27 -2.52 12.45
CA ARG A 419 2.07 -1.87 11.41
C ARG A 419 1.32 -1.73 10.10
N ALA A 420 1.73 -0.76 9.30
CA ALA A 420 1.30 -0.57 7.92
C ALA A 420 2.54 -0.39 7.05
N VAL A 421 2.65 -1.13 5.96
CA VAL A 421 3.74 -1.00 4.99
C VAL A 421 3.13 -0.59 3.66
N THR A 422 3.70 0.42 3.01
CA THR A 422 3.24 0.87 1.69
C THR A 422 3.60 -0.14 0.60
N ASN A 423 2.94 -0.03 -0.55
CA ASN A 423 3.16 -0.90 -1.70
C ASN A 423 4.33 -0.43 -2.58
N LEU A 424 5.15 0.51 -2.10
CA LEU A 424 6.27 1.04 -2.87
C LEU A 424 7.36 -0.03 -3.03
N ALA A 425 7.67 -0.36 -4.28
CA ALA A 425 8.65 -1.39 -4.58
C ALA A 425 10.10 -0.93 -4.44
N HIS A 426 10.36 0.39 -4.37
CA HIS A 426 11.72 0.96 -4.41
C HIS A 426 12.25 1.42 -3.03
N THR A 427 11.39 1.57 -2.02
CA THR A 427 11.78 2.00 -0.67
C THR A 427 10.92 1.32 0.39
N PHE A 428 11.49 1.10 1.58
CA PHE A 428 10.74 0.57 2.72
C PHE A 428 10.07 1.72 3.47
N ARG A 429 8.83 2.03 3.07
CA ARG A 429 8.02 3.06 3.69
C ARG A 429 6.88 2.45 4.51
N PHE A 430 6.80 2.81 5.79
CA PHE A 430 5.94 2.14 6.76
C PHE A 430 5.59 3.02 7.97
N ALA A 431 4.68 2.50 8.78
CA ALA A 431 4.46 2.93 10.15
C ALA A 431 4.34 1.70 11.07
N SER A 432 4.81 1.82 12.31
CA SER A 432 4.68 0.76 13.32
C SER A 432 4.50 1.35 14.71
N THR A 433 3.51 0.86 15.44
CA THR A 433 3.34 1.19 16.85
C THR A 433 4.46 0.58 17.69
N ALA A 434 4.68 1.13 18.89
CA ALA A 434 5.27 0.35 19.97
C ALA A 434 4.40 -0.87 20.31
N ALA A 435 4.97 -1.84 20.99
CA ALA A 435 4.26 -3.05 21.35
C ALA A 435 3.38 -2.86 22.61
N TRP A 436 2.23 -3.52 22.61
CA TRP A 436 1.48 -3.82 23.83
C TRP A 436 1.98 -5.15 24.40
N ASP A 437 2.02 -5.23 25.73
CA ASP A 437 2.27 -6.48 26.43
C ASP A 437 0.98 -7.27 26.63
N LEU A 438 1.07 -8.58 26.40
CA LEU A 438 0.02 -9.56 26.66
C LEU A 438 0.50 -10.50 27.78
N SER A 439 -0.08 -10.38 28.97
CA SER A 439 0.27 -11.24 30.12
C SER A 439 -0.86 -12.20 30.46
N ALA A 440 -0.52 -13.44 30.82
CA ALA A 440 -1.49 -14.35 31.42
C ALA A 440 -1.86 -13.90 32.85
N PRO A 441 -3.03 -14.31 33.39
CA PRO A 441 -3.41 -13.99 34.76
C PRO A 441 -2.33 -14.34 35.77
N GLY A 442 -1.91 -13.34 36.57
CA GLY A 442 -0.86 -13.51 37.58
C GLY A 442 0.59 -13.56 37.05
N GLN A 443 0.82 -13.41 35.75
CA GLN A 443 2.17 -13.20 35.19
C GLN A 443 2.50 -11.69 35.14
N ILE A 444 3.72 -11.36 35.58
CA ILE A 444 4.20 -9.97 35.60
C ILE A 444 4.80 -9.55 34.24
N ALA A 445 5.24 -10.51 33.43
CA ALA A 445 5.86 -10.28 32.13
C ALA A 445 5.58 -11.42 31.14
N PRO A 446 5.58 -11.14 29.82
CA PRO A 446 5.46 -12.16 28.79
C PRO A 446 6.62 -13.17 28.80
N PRO A 447 6.40 -14.40 28.28
CA PRO A 447 7.43 -15.42 28.24
C PRO A 447 8.60 -15.04 27.33
N ILE A 448 9.81 -15.43 27.73
CA ILE A 448 11.04 -15.26 26.93
C ILE A 448 11.13 -16.44 25.95
N GLN A 449 11.28 -16.15 24.66
CA GLN A 449 11.36 -17.17 23.62
C GLN A 449 12.80 -17.64 23.41
N ARG A 450 12.99 -18.96 23.46
CA ARG A 450 14.31 -19.60 23.35
C ARG A 450 15.02 -19.29 22.04
N GLU A 451 14.29 -19.23 20.93
CA GLU A 451 14.83 -19.01 19.58
C GLU A 451 15.44 -17.62 19.43
N SER A 452 14.78 -16.60 20.00
CA SER A 452 15.24 -15.22 19.97
C SER A 452 16.45 -14.99 20.89
N VAL A 453 16.49 -15.68 22.03
CA VAL A 453 17.69 -15.68 22.89
C VAL A 453 18.85 -16.38 22.19
N ARG A 454 18.60 -17.49 21.50
CA ARG A 454 19.62 -18.20 20.73
C ARG A 454 20.19 -17.32 19.61
N PHE A 455 19.33 -16.59 18.90
CA PHE A 455 19.73 -15.62 17.87
C PHE A 455 20.76 -14.60 18.38
N PHE A 456 20.50 -13.95 19.52
CA PHE A 456 21.46 -12.99 20.10
C PHE A 456 22.69 -13.65 20.74
N LEU A 457 22.55 -14.89 21.24
CA LEU A 457 23.69 -15.65 21.75
C LEU A 457 24.69 -15.98 20.63
N ASP A 458 24.20 -16.49 19.50
CA ASP A 458 25.03 -16.84 18.34
C ASP A 458 25.67 -15.56 17.76
N TRP A 459 24.91 -14.47 17.64
CA TRP A 459 25.44 -13.15 17.27
C TRP A 459 26.55 -12.69 18.23
N SER A 460 26.36 -12.79 19.55
CA SER A 460 27.38 -12.38 20.53
C SER A 460 28.69 -13.16 20.33
N GLN A 461 28.62 -14.44 20.00
CA GLN A 461 29.80 -15.26 19.68
C GLN A 461 30.50 -14.80 18.40
N GLU A 462 29.73 -14.51 17.34
CA GLU A 462 30.25 -13.95 16.08
C GLU A 462 30.96 -12.61 16.34
N ARG A 463 30.36 -11.72 17.14
CA ARG A 463 30.94 -10.41 17.44
C ARG A 463 32.23 -10.52 18.27
N ILE A 464 32.28 -11.41 19.28
CA ILE A 464 33.52 -11.68 20.03
C ILE A 464 34.64 -12.13 19.09
N ALA A 465 34.35 -13.06 18.16
CA ALA A 465 35.35 -13.52 17.20
C ALA A 465 35.84 -12.39 16.28
N ARG A 466 34.96 -11.48 15.85
CA ARG A 466 35.33 -10.28 15.08
C ARG A 466 36.26 -9.36 15.87
N VAL A 467 35.91 -9.01 17.11
CA VAL A 467 36.76 -8.16 17.97
C VAL A 467 38.13 -8.79 18.19
N GLN A 468 38.19 -10.12 18.40
CA GLN A 468 39.44 -10.85 18.55
C GLN A 468 40.35 -10.77 17.32
N ALA A 469 39.76 -10.73 16.12
CA ALA A 469 40.47 -10.60 14.85
C ALA A 469 40.87 -9.14 14.56
N ASN A 470 40.04 -8.17 14.93
CA ASN A 470 40.23 -6.76 14.60
C ASN A 470 41.23 -6.06 15.52
N VAL A 471 41.30 -6.44 16.82
CA VAL A 471 42.13 -5.74 17.82
C VAL A 471 43.39 -6.54 18.13
N ALA A 472 44.53 -6.09 17.61
CA ALA A 472 45.82 -6.78 17.79
C ALA A 472 46.44 -6.60 19.18
N ASP A 473 46.31 -5.40 19.77
CA ASP A 473 46.84 -5.11 21.11
C ASP A 473 46.07 -5.86 22.18
N GLU A 474 46.77 -6.63 23.03
CA GLU A 474 46.14 -7.52 23.99
C GLU A 474 45.38 -6.78 25.10
N ALA A 475 45.90 -5.63 25.55
CA ALA A 475 45.28 -4.85 26.62
C ALA A 475 44.00 -4.18 26.12
N ARG A 476 44.06 -3.51 24.96
CA ARG A 476 42.89 -2.92 24.29
C ARG A 476 41.85 -3.99 23.96
N ARG A 477 42.27 -5.13 23.40
CA ARG A 477 41.36 -6.24 23.08
C ARG A 477 40.63 -6.74 24.32
N ARG A 478 41.32 -6.89 25.45
CA ARG A 478 40.70 -7.31 26.71
C ARG A 478 39.65 -6.31 27.19
N GLU A 479 39.91 -5.01 27.05
CA GLU A 479 38.95 -3.96 27.42
C GLU A 479 37.70 -3.99 26.53
N VAL A 480 37.85 -4.11 25.21
CA VAL A 480 36.71 -4.18 24.28
C VAL A 480 35.92 -5.47 24.47
N LEU A 481 36.58 -6.61 24.70
CA LEU A 481 35.92 -7.90 24.90
C LEU A 481 35.14 -8.01 26.21
N ALA A 482 35.56 -7.32 27.28
CA ALA A 482 34.93 -7.43 28.60
C ALA A 482 33.40 -7.25 28.58
N PRO A 483 32.83 -6.17 27.99
CA PRO A 483 31.37 -6.05 27.88
C PRO A 483 30.72 -7.13 27.00
N HIS A 484 31.38 -7.59 25.94
CA HIS A 484 30.85 -8.65 25.08
C HIS A 484 30.81 -10.01 25.79
N GLU A 485 31.81 -10.33 26.61
CA GLU A 485 31.85 -11.54 27.43
C GLU A 485 30.75 -11.52 28.51
N LEU A 486 30.51 -10.37 29.13
CA LEU A 486 29.37 -10.19 30.04
C LEU A 486 28.03 -10.38 29.33
N ALA A 487 27.89 -9.84 28.13
CA ALA A 487 26.70 -10.06 27.31
C ALA A 487 26.52 -11.54 26.95
N LEU A 488 27.60 -12.24 26.61
CA LEU A 488 27.57 -13.68 26.32
C LEU A 488 27.05 -14.50 27.51
N GLU A 489 27.52 -14.20 28.73
CA GLU A 489 27.02 -14.86 29.94
C GLU A 489 25.56 -14.50 30.22
N PHE A 490 25.18 -13.23 30.06
CA PHE A 490 23.78 -12.81 30.16
C PHE A 490 22.88 -13.62 29.21
N TRP A 491 23.27 -13.79 27.93
CA TRP A 491 22.47 -14.54 26.97
C TRP A 491 22.42 -16.04 27.26
N LYS A 492 23.49 -16.63 27.81
CA LYS A 492 23.49 -18.03 28.30
C LYS A 492 22.53 -18.20 29.47
N GLU A 493 22.55 -17.28 30.44
CA GLU A 493 21.63 -17.29 31.58
C GLU A 493 20.18 -17.12 31.12
N ARG A 494 19.94 -16.16 30.21
CA ARG A 494 18.63 -15.92 29.60
C ARG A 494 18.12 -17.17 28.87
N LEU A 495 18.99 -17.94 28.22
CA LEU A 495 18.63 -19.16 27.50
C LEU A 495 18.16 -20.27 28.45
N MET A 496 18.65 -20.29 29.69
CA MET A 496 18.18 -21.21 30.74
C MET A 496 16.80 -20.82 31.27
N GLN A 497 16.45 -19.54 31.23
CA GLN A 497 15.15 -18.99 31.64
C GLN A 497 14.10 -19.06 30.52
N ALA A 498 14.54 -19.23 29.27
CA ALA A 498 13.67 -19.19 28.10
C ALA A 498 12.89 -20.49 27.91
N THR A 499 11.60 -20.34 27.62
CA THR A 499 10.72 -21.45 27.26
C THR A 499 10.86 -21.77 25.77
N PRO A 500 10.86 -23.06 25.36
CA PRO A 500 10.71 -23.40 23.94
C PRO A 500 9.41 -22.80 23.42
N SER A 501 9.43 -22.26 22.21
CA SER A 501 8.17 -21.89 21.56
C SER A 501 7.29 -23.14 21.44
N GLN A 502 6.00 -23.03 21.79
CA GLN A 502 5.03 -24.11 21.54
C GLN A 502 4.70 -24.25 20.05
N GLN A 503 5.20 -23.35 19.21
CA GLN A 503 4.96 -23.34 17.78
C GLN A 503 6.25 -23.66 17.03
N PRO A 504 6.19 -24.33 15.86
CA PRO A 504 7.34 -24.47 14.98
C PRO A 504 7.93 -23.09 14.65
N ALA A 505 9.21 -23.05 14.27
CA ALA A 505 9.92 -21.83 13.85
C ALA A 505 9.01 -20.93 12.99
N PRO A 506 9.12 -19.59 13.11
CA PRO A 506 8.27 -18.69 12.33
C PRO A 506 8.25 -19.12 10.87
N PRO A 507 7.06 -19.13 10.22
CA PRO A 507 7.01 -19.43 8.80
C PRO A 507 8.00 -18.53 8.08
N ASP A 508 8.56 -19.08 7.00
CA ASP A 508 9.57 -18.41 6.21
C ASP A 508 9.18 -16.93 5.93
N PRO A 509 10.05 -15.97 6.23
CA PRO A 509 9.90 -14.56 5.88
C PRO A 509 9.74 -14.29 4.38
N ARG A 510 9.86 -15.29 3.50
CA ARG A 510 9.28 -15.26 2.14
C ARG A 510 7.81 -14.81 2.13
N SER A 511 7.04 -15.11 3.18
CA SER A 511 5.68 -14.57 3.39
C SER A 511 5.62 -13.05 3.64
N MET A 512 6.76 -12.39 3.87
CA MET A 512 6.91 -10.94 4.07
C MET A 512 7.49 -10.22 2.85
N LEU A 513 7.98 -10.92 1.82
CA LEU A 513 8.65 -10.34 0.64
C LEU A 513 8.05 -10.73 -0.70
N GLU A 514 7.11 -11.65 -0.71
CA GLU A 514 6.24 -11.80 -1.86
C GLU A 514 5.27 -10.61 -1.82
N GLY A 515 5.64 -9.53 -2.53
CA GLY A 515 4.64 -8.55 -3.00
C GLY A 515 3.42 -9.33 -3.47
N PRO A 516 2.21 -8.86 -3.14
CA PRO A 516 1.04 -9.68 -2.84
C PRO A 516 1.13 -11.08 -3.44
N THR A 517 1.27 -12.15 -2.62
CA THR A 517 1.18 -13.53 -3.13
C THR A 517 -0.08 -13.74 -3.96
N SER A 518 -1.06 -12.87 -3.73
CA SER A 518 -2.20 -12.70 -4.58
C SER A 518 -2.64 -11.25 -4.78
N LEU A 519 -3.01 -10.88 -6.00
CA LEU A 519 -3.68 -9.61 -6.32
C LEU A 519 -5.18 -9.87 -6.52
N GLY A 520 -6.03 -9.06 -5.89
CA GLY A 520 -7.44 -8.97 -6.24
C GLY A 520 -7.59 -8.16 -7.53
N LEU A 521 -8.27 -8.69 -8.54
CA LEU A 521 -8.53 -8.02 -9.81
C LEU A 521 -10.02 -8.02 -10.08
N ARG A 522 -10.62 -6.84 -10.14
CA ARG A 522 -12.05 -6.64 -10.41
C ARG A 522 -12.27 -6.36 -11.89
N VAL A 523 -13.08 -7.19 -12.55
CA VAL A 523 -13.31 -7.14 -13.99
C VAL A 523 -14.79 -6.96 -14.31
N VAL A 524 -15.10 -6.03 -15.21
CA VAL A 524 -16.46 -5.82 -15.74
C VAL A 524 -16.54 -6.18 -17.22
N SER A 525 -17.65 -6.80 -17.62
CA SER A 525 -18.06 -6.93 -19.02
C SER A 525 -19.33 -6.13 -19.23
N PHE A 526 -19.36 -5.24 -20.23
CA PHE A 526 -20.50 -4.38 -20.46
C PHE A 526 -20.74 -4.09 -21.95
N ASN A 527 -21.85 -4.59 -22.49
CA ASN A 527 -22.38 -4.13 -23.77
C ASN A 527 -23.09 -2.79 -23.55
N ILE A 528 -22.59 -1.73 -24.17
CA ILE A 528 -23.02 -0.34 -23.93
C ILE A 528 -23.82 0.28 -25.08
N LEU A 529 -24.21 -0.53 -26.07
CA LEU A 529 -25.07 -0.12 -27.18
C LEU A 529 -24.66 1.21 -27.83
N GLN A 530 -23.44 1.26 -28.34
CA GLN A 530 -22.84 2.39 -29.05
C GLN A 530 -22.85 3.69 -28.23
N ALA A 531 -22.64 3.55 -26.91
CA ALA A 531 -22.67 4.66 -25.95
C ALA A 531 -23.96 5.48 -25.97
N GLY A 532 -25.08 4.82 -26.28
CA GLY A 532 -26.41 5.43 -26.36
C GLY A 532 -26.72 6.10 -27.70
N ALA A 533 -25.83 6.06 -28.69
CA ALA A 533 -26.12 6.57 -30.04
C ALA A 533 -27.34 5.90 -30.68
N ASN A 534 -27.65 4.67 -30.26
CA ASN A 534 -28.83 3.92 -30.70
C ASN A 534 -29.95 3.84 -29.64
N ALA A 535 -29.82 4.55 -28.51
CA ALA A 535 -30.73 4.45 -27.35
C ALA A 535 -32.20 4.74 -27.70
N ALA A 536 -32.45 5.74 -28.55
CA ALA A 536 -33.80 6.08 -29.00
C ALA A 536 -34.48 4.94 -29.78
N ASN A 537 -33.70 4.14 -30.52
CA ASN A 537 -34.20 3.00 -31.30
C ASN A 537 -34.35 1.73 -30.46
N VAL A 538 -33.94 1.72 -29.20
CA VAL A 538 -34.08 0.55 -28.31
C VAL A 538 -34.91 0.84 -27.05
N GLY A 539 -35.52 2.03 -26.99
CA GLY A 539 -36.54 2.36 -26.00
C GLY A 539 -36.03 3.18 -24.81
N PHE A 540 -34.83 3.74 -24.91
CA PHE A 540 -34.24 4.60 -23.89
C PHE A 540 -34.13 6.03 -24.43
N PHE A 541 -34.98 6.95 -23.95
CA PHE A 541 -34.97 8.36 -24.37
C PHE A 541 -33.87 9.15 -23.64
N ASN A 542 -33.12 9.98 -24.37
CA ASN A 542 -32.04 10.82 -23.84
C ASN A 542 -32.09 12.25 -24.44
N ASP A 543 -33.01 13.07 -23.93
CA ASP A 543 -33.14 14.47 -24.36
C ASP A 543 -32.20 15.42 -23.56
N ASP A 544 -31.63 14.96 -22.44
CA ASP A 544 -30.89 15.78 -21.48
C ASP A 544 -29.38 15.91 -21.76
N PHE A 545 -28.79 15.02 -22.58
CA PHE A 545 -27.33 14.95 -22.81
C PHE A 545 -26.89 15.04 -24.29
N GLY A 546 -27.67 15.70 -25.14
CA GLY A 546 -27.32 15.86 -26.56
C GLY A 546 -27.19 14.53 -27.33
N GLY A 547 -27.74 13.44 -26.79
CA GLY A 547 -27.77 12.10 -27.41
C GLY A 547 -26.71 11.09 -26.95
N SER A 548 -25.69 11.47 -26.15
CA SER A 548 -24.68 10.53 -25.63
C SER A 548 -24.92 10.16 -24.16
N ARG A 549 -24.62 8.91 -23.76
CA ARG A 549 -24.73 8.43 -22.37
C ARG A 549 -23.37 8.01 -21.78
N LEU A 550 -22.28 8.50 -22.37
CA LEU A 550 -20.91 8.15 -21.97
C LEU A 550 -20.63 8.44 -20.49
N ASP A 551 -21.13 9.56 -19.96
CA ASP A 551 -20.93 9.91 -18.56
C ASP A 551 -21.64 8.93 -17.61
N GLU A 552 -22.89 8.55 -17.92
CA GLU A 552 -23.64 7.55 -17.14
C GLU A 552 -22.95 6.18 -17.16
N ILE A 553 -22.44 5.77 -18.33
CA ILE A 553 -21.70 4.52 -18.51
C ILE A 553 -20.37 4.58 -17.73
N ALA A 554 -19.63 5.68 -17.85
CA ALA A 554 -18.39 5.89 -17.13
C ALA A 554 -18.63 5.89 -15.60
N ASP A 555 -19.73 6.47 -15.14
CA ASP A 555 -20.10 6.47 -13.72
C ASP A 555 -20.41 5.06 -13.21
N ILE A 556 -21.14 4.24 -13.97
CA ILE A 556 -21.36 2.83 -13.62
C ILE A 556 -20.04 2.07 -13.55
N ILE A 557 -19.15 2.29 -14.52
CA ILE A 557 -17.81 1.67 -14.52
C ILE A 557 -17.01 2.11 -13.28
N ARG A 558 -16.94 3.39 -12.97
CA ARG A 558 -16.22 3.90 -11.79
C ARG A 558 -16.80 3.36 -10.49
N GLN A 559 -18.12 3.35 -10.34
CA GLN A 559 -18.80 2.90 -9.14
C GLN A 559 -18.70 1.39 -8.93
N SER A 560 -18.56 0.62 -10.01
CA SER A 560 -18.23 -0.80 -9.91
C SER A 560 -16.84 -1.03 -9.30
N GLN A 561 -15.97 -0.01 -9.31
CA GLN A 561 -14.56 -0.08 -8.91
C GLN A 561 -13.76 -1.08 -9.75
N ALA A 562 -14.10 -1.22 -11.03
CA ALA A 562 -13.38 -2.10 -11.94
C ALA A 562 -11.92 -1.68 -12.14
N ASP A 563 -11.03 -2.67 -12.17
CA ASP A 563 -9.64 -2.53 -12.59
C ASP A 563 -9.49 -2.73 -14.10
N VAL A 564 -10.33 -3.59 -14.68
CA VAL A 564 -10.40 -3.90 -16.11
C VAL A 564 -11.85 -3.95 -16.57
N VAL A 565 -12.13 -3.41 -17.76
CA VAL A 565 -13.46 -3.43 -18.39
C VAL A 565 -13.36 -3.88 -19.84
N GLY A 566 -14.08 -4.94 -20.19
CA GLY A 566 -14.33 -5.32 -21.59
C GLY A 566 -15.65 -4.71 -22.06
N VAL A 567 -15.59 -3.88 -23.10
CA VAL A 567 -16.76 -3.14 -23.61
C VAL A 567 -17.22 -3.72 -24.94
N GLN A 568 -18.50 -4.07 -25.08
CA GLN A 568 -19.10 -4.45 -26.36
C GLN A 568 -19.96 -3.31 -26.90
N GLU A 569 -20.08 -3.23 -28.23
CA GLU A 569 -20.72 -2.11 -28.92
C GLU A 569 -20.21 -0.75 -28.43
N GLY A 570 -18.89 -0.57 -28.33
CA GLY A 570 -18.30 0.71 -27.94
C GLY A 570 -18.51 1.81 -28.99
N PRO A 571 -18.19 3.09 -28.65
CA PRO A 571 -18.34 4.22 -29.57
C PRO A 571 -17.37 4.21 -30.76
N GLY A 572 -16.40 3.27 -30.80
CA GLY A 572 -15.37 3.21 -31.84
C GLY A 572 -14.32 4.34 -31.78
N SER A 573 -14.37 5.19 -30.75
CA SER A 573 -13.46 6.33 -30.50
C SER A 573 -12.96 6.33 -29.06
N ASP A 574 -12.06 7.24 -28.70
CA ASP A 574 -11.56 7.43 -27.32
C ASP A 574 -12.58 8.10 -26.39
N ALA A 575 -13.80 8.40 -26.86
CA ALA A 575 -14.77 9.19 -26.09
C ALA A 575 -15.15 8.54 -24.74
N LEU A 576 -15.18 7.21 -24.64
CA LEU A 576 -15.37 6.54 -23.34
C LEU A 576 -14.14 6.61 -22.44
N LEU A 577 -12.92 6.58 -23.01
CA LEU A 577 -11.69 6.76 -22.25
C LEU A 577 -11.64 8.18 -21.65
N GLU A 578 -11.96 9.18 -22.47
CA GLU A 578 -12.08 10.58 -22.05
C GLU A 578 -13.13 10.73 -20.95
N ALA A 579 -14.30 10.12 -21.12
CA ALA A 579 -15.37 10.14 -20.13
C ALA A 579 -15.00 9.42 -18.83
N LEU A 580 -14.14 8.40 -18.84
CA LEU A 580 -13.62 7.72 -17.64
C LEU A 580 -12.61 8.57 -16.87
N GLY A 581 -11.84 9.40 -17.56
CA GLY A 581 -10.90 10.37 -16.99
C GLY A 581 -9.49 9.82 -16.74
N GLU A 582 -8.69 10.58 -15.99
CA GLU A 582 -7.28 10.24 -15.72
C GLU A 582 -7.12 8.90 -15.00
N GLY A 583 -6.03 8.20 -15.31
CA GLY A 583 -5.70 6.90 -14.71
C GLY A 583 -6.28 5.68 -15.42
N TRP A 584 -6.99 5.86 -16.55
CA TRP A 584 -7.41 4.78 -17.43
C TRP A 584 -6.55 4.73 -18.70
N SER A 585 -6.34 3.52 -19.22
CA SER A 585 -5.73 3.24 -20.53
C SER A 585 -6.56 2.20 -21.25
N ARG A 586 -6.43 2.10 -22.58
CA ARG A 586 -7.16 1.09 -23.36
C ARG A 586 -6.36 0.46 -24.48
N VAL A 587 -6.72 -0.77 -24.80
CA VAL A 587 -6.31 -1.49 -26.01
C VAL A 587 -7.58 -2.00 -26.69
N GLY A 588 -7.88 -1.45 -27.87
CA GLY A 588 -9.14 -1.75 -28.56
C GLY A 588 -10.34 -1.43 -27.66
N SER A 589 -11.16 -2.43 -27.40
CA SER A 589 -12.34 -2.38 -26.53
C SER A 589 -12.10 -2.78 -25.07
N ILE A 590 -10.84 -2.97 -24.65
CA ILE A 590 -10.45 -3.33 -23.27
C ILE A 590 -9.85 -2.10 -22.59
N TYR A 591 -10.42 -1.71 -21.46
CA TYR A 591 -9.99 -0.57 -20.65
C TYR A 591 -9.40 -1.08 -19.35
N SER A 592 -8.33 -0.45 -18.85
CA SER A 592 -7.73 -0.81 -17.57
C SER A 592 -7.16 0.39 -16.82
N ARG A 593 -7.21 0.30 -15.49
CA ARG A 593 -6.48 1.19 -14.57
C ARG A 593 -5.04 0.75 -14.31
N LEU A 594 -4.71 -0.46 -14.72
CA LEU A 594 -3.37 -1.04 -14.66
C LEU A 594 -2.68 -0.88 -16.01
N PRO A 595 -1.33 -0.96 -16.07
CA PRO A 595 -0.62 -0.93 -17.34
C PRO A 595 -1.14 -2.04 -18.28
N ILE A 596 -1.43 -1.68 -19.51
CA ILE A 596 -2.07 -2.56 -20.49
C ILE A 596 -1.37 -2.45 -21.84
N GLU A 597 -1.11 -3.59 -22.49
CA GLU A 597 -0.46 -3.66 -23.80
C GLU A 597 -1.18 -4.65 -24.75
N PRO A 598 -1.13 -4.43 -26.07
CA PRO A 598 -1.79 -5.31 -27.03
C PRO A 598 -1.15 -6.70 -27.11
N VAL A 599 -2.00 -7.72 -27.22
CA VAL A 599 -1.59 -9.11 -27.49
C VAL A 599 -2.10 -9.50 -28.87
N ALA A 600 -1.27 -10.21 -29.64
CA ALA A 600 -1.69 -10.72 -30.94
C ALA A 600 -2.82 -11.74 -30.79
N ALA A 601 -3.95 -11.51 -31.47
CA ALA A 601 -5.08 -12.42 -31.56
C ALA A 601 -5.47 -12.68 -33.02
N THR A 602 -6.09 -13.84 -33.28
CA THR A 602 -6.68 -14.15 -34.59
C THR A 602 -8.07 -13.52 -34.71
N GLY A 603 -8.40 -12.99 -35.90
CA GLY A 603 -9.72 -12.40 -36.16
C GLY A 603 -9.92 -11.00 -35.54
N PRO A 604 -11.17 -10.53 -35.41
CA PRO A 604 -11.49 -9.20 -34.89
C PRO A 604 -11.61 -9.15 -33.36
N LEU A 605 -11.02 -10.13 -32.65
CA LEU A 605 -11.09 -10.21 -31.20
C LEU A 605 -10.04 -9.29 -30.59
N ASP A 606 -10.44 -8.39 -29.70
CA ASP A 606 -9.48 -7.58 -28.95
C ASP A 606 -8.85 -8.41 -27.85
N ALA A 607 -7.52 -8.31 -27.74
CA ALA A 607 -6.71 -9.02 -26.76
C ALA A 607 -5.65 -8.10 -26.18
N ALA A 608 -5.54 -8.08 -24.86
CA ALA A 608 -4.60 -7.22 -24.16
C ALA A 608 -4.02 -7.92 -22.94
N ARG A 609 -2.75 -7.67 -22.67
CA ARG A 609 -2.08 -8.10 -21.44
C ARG A 609 -2.17 -6.97 -20.44
N VAL A 610 -2.68 -7.29 -19.26
CA VAL A 610 -2.74 -6.38 -18.12
C VAL A 610 -1.63 -6.76 -17.16
N ASP A 611 -0.75 -5.81 -16.85
CA ASP A 611 0.33 -5.97 -15.88
C ASP A 611 -0.21 -5.87 -14.46
N CYS A 612 -0.07 -6.94 -13.70
CA CYS A 612 -0.50 -7.06 -12.31
C CYS A 612 0.71 -6.96 -11.34
N GLY A 613 1.81 -6.36 -11.80
CA GLY A 613 3.02 -6.12 -11.02
C GLY A 613 3.68 -7.41 -10.57
N ALA A 614 3.97 -7.52 -9.27
CA ALA A 614 4.69 -8.65 -8.69
C ALA A 614 4.00 -10.01 -8.85
N VAL A 615 2.68 -10.02 -9.15
CA VAL A 615 1.87 -11.25 -9.33
C VAL A 615 1.94 -11.78 -10.77
N GLY A 616 2.60 -11.05 -11.68
CA GLY A 616 2.71 -11.34 -13.11
C GLY A 616 1.66 -10.58 -13.91
N SER A 617 1.15 -11.19 -14.98
CA SER A 617 0.12 -10.58 -15.83
C SER A 617 -1.09 -11.49 -16.01
N VAL A 618 -2.16 -10.92 -16.57
CA VAL A 618 -3.30 -11.66 -17.13
C VAL A 618 -3.57 -11.18 -18.55
N VAL A 619 -3.94 -12.10 -19.44
CA VAL A 619 -4.41 -11.76 -20.79
C VAL A 619 -5.92 -11.69 -20.77
N VAL A 620 -6.45 -10.55 -21.19
CA VAL A 620 -7.88 -10.27 -21.29
C VAL A 620 -8.27 -10.31 -22.75
N LEU A 621 -9.28 -11.11 -23.07
CA LEU A 621 -9.92 -11.19 -24.37
C LEU A 621 -11.33 -10.59 -24.27
N ASN A 622 -11.76 -9.84 -25.28
CA ASN A 622 -13.11 -9.28 -25.30
C ASN A 622 -13.90 -9.73 -26.53
N GLY A 623 -14.94 -10.54 -26.31
CA GLY A 623 -15.75 -11.19 -27.34
C GLY A 623 -17.09 -10.51 -27.59
N HIS A 624 -17.53 -10.54 -28.84
CA HIS A 624 -18.90 -10.20 -29.23
C HIS A 624 -19.37 -11.15 -30.35
N TRP A 625 -20.11 -12.19 -30.03
CA TRP A 625 -20.52 -13.23 -31.00
C TRP A 625 -21.72 -12.81 -31.84
N SER A 626 -21.90 -13.40 -33.01
CA SER A 626 -22.97 -13.01 -33.95
C SER A 626 -24.36 -13.12 -33.29
N PRO A 627 -25.28 -12.14 -33.46
CA PRO A 627 -26.58 -12.15 -32.77
C PRO A 627 -27.64 -13.05 -33.41
N SER A 628 -27.42 -13.52 -34.64
CA SER A 628 -28.46 -14.21 -35.42
C SER A 628 -27.92 -15.48 -36.10
N PRO A 629 -28.74 -16.55 -36.20
CA PRO A 629 -30.05 -16.73 -35.56
C PRO A 629 -29.94 -16.85 -34.02
N TYR A 630 -30.86 -16.26 -33.25
CA TYR A 630 -30.84 -16.35 -31.77
C TYR A 630 -31.62 -17.57 -31.30
N GLY A 631 -30.93 -18.49 -30.60
CA GLY A 631 -31.45 -19.81 -30.24
C GLY A 631 -32.76 -19.79 -29.44
N PRO A 632 -32.87 -19.04 -28.33
CA PRO A 632 -34.10 -18.97 -27.55
C PRO A 632 -35.32 -18.45 -28.33
N PHE A 633 -35.12 -17.60 -29.34
CA PHE A 633 -36.21 -17.20 -30.24
C PHE A 633 -36.66 -18.33 -31.15
N LEU A 634 -35.76 -19.21 -31.61
CA LEU A 634 -36.14 -20.41 -32.35
C LEU A 634 -36.99 -21.35 -31.49
N VAL A 635 -36.68 -21.46 -30.19
CA VAL A 635 -37.49 -22.22 -29.23
C VAL A 635 -38.88 -21.60 -29.10
N GLN A 636 -38.95 -20.29 -28.90
CA GLN A 636 -40.20 -19.53 -28.80
C GLN A 636 -41.09 -19.71 -30.04
N ASP A 637 -40.50 -19.57 -31.23
CA ASP A 637 -41.20 -19.69 -32.51
C ASP A 637 -41.70 -21.14 -32.72
N ALA A 638 -40.88 -22.14 -32.39
CA ALA A 638 -41.30 -23.54 -32.47
C ALA A 638 -42.46 -23.87 -31.51
N LEU A 639 -42.50 -23.27 -30.31
CA LEU A 639 -43.64 -23.42 -29.39
C LEU A 639 -44.91 -22.80 -29.96
N LYS A 640 -44.83 -21.60 -30.55
CA LYS A 640 -45.98 -20.93 -31.18
C LYS A 640 -46.54 -21.74 -32.35
N GLU A 641 -45.66 -22.34 -33.16
CA GLU A 641 -46.04 -23.08 -34.36
C GLU A 641 -46.50 -24.52 -34.08
N ARG A 642 -45.81 -25.22 -33.16
CA ARG A 642 -45.90 -26.69 -33.02
C ARG A 642 -46.32 -27.14 -31.61
N GLY A 643 -46.35 -26.25 -30.62
CA GLY A 643 -46.59 -26.59 -29.21
C GLY A 643 -45.41 -27.31 -28.54
N ALA A 644 -45.67 -27.92 -27.37
CA ALA A 644 -44.64 -28.61 -26.60
C ALA A 644 -43.96 -29.76 -27.40
N PRO A 645 -42.62 -29.80 -27.48
CA PRO A 645 -41.92 -30.89 -28.17
C PRO A 645 -42.08 -32.21 -27.40
N ARG A 646 -42.27 -33.31 -28.14
CA ARG A 646 -42.37 -34.66 -27.54
C ARG A 646 -41.02 -35.28 -27.24
N ASP A 647 -40.00 -34.97 -28.05
CA ASP A 647 -38.63 -35.46 -27.91
C ASP A 647 -37.71 -34.25 -27.67
N LEU A 648 -37.33 -34.05 -26.41
CA LEU A 648 -36.53 -32.89 -26.00
C LEU A 648 -35.10 -32.95 -26.54
N ALA A 649 -34.55 -34.15 -26.74
CA ALA A 649 -33.18 -34.32 -27.23
C ALA A 649 -33.09 -33.97 -28.73
N MET A 650 -34.03 -34.50 -29.53
CA MET A 650 -34.11 -34.14 -30.94
C MET A 650 -34.43 -32.65 -31.13
N PHE A 651 -35.30 -32.09 -30.27
CA PHE A 651 -35.61 -30.66 -30.29
C PHE A 651 -34.38 -29.79 -29.98
N ALA A 652 -33.61 -30.12 -28.93
CA ALA A 652 -32.38 -29.41 -28.62
C ALA A 652 -31.36 -29.48 -29.77
N GLN A 653 -31.23 -30.63 -30.44
CA GLN A 653 -30.36 -30.77 -31.61
C GLN A 653 -30.81 -29.92 -32.80
N GLU A 654 -32.11 -29.84 -33.07
CA GLU A 654 -32.67 -28.97 -34.13
C GLU A 654 -32.33 -27.50 -33.86
N ILE A 655 -32.53 -27.04 -32.61
CA ILE A 655 -32.26 -25.66 -32.21
C ILE A 655 -30.76 -25.33 -32.30
N LEU A 656 -29.89 -26.22 -31.81
CA LEU A 656 -28.43 -26.03 -31.91
C LEU A 656 -27.98 -26.01 -33.38
N ALA A 657 -28.45 -26.94 -34.21
CA ALA A 657 -28.09 -26.97 -35.63
C ALA A 657 -28.50 -25.70 -36.39
N ALA A 658 -29.58 -25.03 -35.96
CA ALA A 658 -30.07 -23.79 -36.56
C ALA A 658 -29.42 -22.52 -35.98
N SER A 659 -28.91 -22.56 -34.75
CA SER A 659 -28.38 -21.38 -34.05
C SER A 659 -26.86 -21.34 -33.92
N ASP A 660 -26.17 -22.48 -34.05
CA ASP A 660 -24.73 -22.57 -33.88
C ASP A 660 -23.95 -21.66 -34.85
N LYS A 661 -22.95 -20.95 -34.33
CA LYS A 661 -22.02 -20.07 -35.06
C LYS A 661 -20.58 -20.61 -34.98
N PRO A 662 -20.27 -21.76 -35.59
CA PRO A 662 -18.93 -22.36 -35.44
C PRO A 662 -17.84 -21.44 -36.01
N SER A 663 -18.05 -20.91 -37.22
CA SER A 663 -17.04 -20.17 -37.99
C SER A 663 -17.42 -18.72 -38.26
N GLY A 664 -16.48 -17.97 -38.86
CA GLY A 664 -16.64 -16.56 -39.21
C GLY A 664 -16.07 -15.60 -38.14
N PRO A 665 -16.01 -14.29 -38.44
CA PRO A 665 -15.31 -13.30 -37.61
C PRO A 665 -15.89 -13.15 -36.19
N ARG A 666 -17.15 -13.53 -35.97
CA ARG A 666 -17.84 -13.50 -34.68
C ARG A 666 -18.36 -14.88 -34.27
N GLY A 667 -17.65 -15.94 -34.68
CA GLY A 667 -17.97 -17.35 -34.37
C GLY A 667 -17.15 -17.93 -33.21
N TYR A 668 -17.55 -19.11 -32.75
CA TYR A 668 -16.97 -19.79 -31.59
C TYR A 668 -15.50 -20.16 -31.81
N ASP A 669 -15.16 -20.64 -33.01
CA ASP A 669 -13.85 -21.23 -33.30
C ASP A 669 -12.71 -20.21 -33.13
N ILE A 670 -12.90 -18.95 -33.54
CA ILE A 670 -11.90 -17.89 -33.36
C ILE A 670 -11.67 -17.60 -31.87
N THR A 671 -12.75 -17.56 -31.08
CA THR A 671 -12.63 -17.30 -29.63
C THR A 671 -11.90 -18.45 -28.95
N LEU A 672 -12.28 -19.70 -29.27
CA LEU A 672 -11.67 -20.89 -28.71
C LEU A 672 -10.22 -21.07 -29.13
N GLU A 673 -9.86 -20.78 -30.38
CA GLU A 673 -8.47 -20.84 -30.86
C GLU A 673 -7.57 -19.90 -30.03
N ASN A 674 -7.99 -18.66 -29.81
CA ASN A 674 -7.22 -17.70 -29.01
C ASN A 674 -7.13 -18.12 -27.54
N VAL A 675 -8.25 -18.51 -26.93
CA VAL A 675 -8.30 -18.97 -25.53
C VAL A 675 -7.39 -20.17 -25.32
N THR A 676 -7.56 -21.23 -26.12
CA THR A 676 -6.80 -22.47 -25.99
C THR A 676 -5.31 -22.23 -26.24
N SER A 677 -4.95 -21.47 -27.28
CA SER A 677 -3.55 -21.12 -27.55
C SER A 677 -2.89 -20.36 -26.40
N LEU A 678 -3.61 -19.47 -25.71
CA LEU A 678 -3.07 -18.74 -24.57
C LEU A 678 -2.91 -19.65 -23.34
N ILE A 679 -3.92 -20.46 -23.02
CA ILE A 679 -3.85 -21.42 -21.91
C ILE A 679 -2.71 -22.41 -22.12
N GLU A 680 -2.53 -22.94 -23.33
CA GLU A 680 -1.45 -23.86 -23.68
C GLU A 680 -0.05 -23.24 -23.54
N ARG A 681 0.06 -21.92 -23.70
CA ARG A 681 1.30 -21.16 -23.44
C ARG A 681 1.52 -20.87 -21.96
N GLY A 682 0.62 -21.31 -21.08
CA GLY A 682 0.69 -21.09 -19.64
C GLY A 682 0.16 -19.73 -19.19
N GLU A 683 -0.56 -19.01 -20.05
CA GLU A 683 -1.13 -17.71 -19.71
C GLU A 683 -2.34 -17.84 -18.79
N ARG A 684 -2.54 -16.84 -17.94
CA ARG A 684 -3.83 -16.60 -17.27
C ARG A 684 -4.73 -15.86 -18.24
N VAL A 685 -5.95 -16.34 -18.43
CA VAL A 685 -6.88 -15.80 -19.43
C VAL A 685 -8.19 -15.41 -18.77
N ILE A 686 -8.61 -14.17 -18.99
CA ILE A 686 -9.96 -13.68 -18.71
C ILE A 686 -10.63 -13.39 -20.04
N LEU A 687 -11.85 -13.90 -20.24
CA LEU A 687 -12.65 -13.64 -21.43
C LEU A 687 -13.93 -12.92 -21.00
N THR A 688 -14.09 -11.67 -21.41
CA THR A 688 -15.31 -10.87 -21.25
C THR A 688 -16.11 -10.89 -22.55
N GLY A 689 -17.42 -10.66 -22.51
CA GLY A 689 -18.17 -10.50 -23.75
C GLY A 689 -19.69 -10.58 -23.65
N ASP A 690 -20.32 -10.16 -24.75
CA ASP A 690 -21.69 -10.50 -25.14
C ASP A 690 -21.61 -11.66 -26.14
N PHE A 691 -22.04 -12.82 -25.72
CA PHE A 691 -21.92 -14.05 -26.49
C PHE A 691 -23.14 -14.33 -27.37
N ASN A 692 -24.22 -13.54 -27.28
CA ASN A 692 -25.45 -13.75 -28.06
C ASN A 692 -25.95 -15.22 -28.07
N GLU A 693 -25.60 -15.97 -27.03
CA GLU A 693 -25.90 -17.37 -26.82
C GLU A 693 -25.99 -17.57 -25.29
N PRO A 694 -27.03 -18.23 -24.77
CA PRO A 694 -27.11 -18.49 -23.34
C PRO A 694 -26.04 -19.49 -22.86
N SER A 695 -25.80 -19.54 -21.55
CA SER A 695 -24.92 -20.56 -20.98
C SER A 695 -25.61 -21.93 -20.92
N HIS A 696 -24.90 -22.99 -21.31
CA HIS A 696 -25.29 -24.38 -21.09
C HIS A 696 -25.51 -24.71 -19.61
N LEU A 697 -24.92 -23.91 -18.70
CA LEU A 697 -25.11 -24.04 -17.26
C LEU A 697 -26.43 -23.42 -16.76
N ASP A 698 -27.14 -22.69 -17.62
CA ASP A 698 -28.40 -22.03 -17.28
C ASP A 698 -29.60 -22.75 -17.91
N TRP A 699 -29.36 -23.54 -18.94
CA TRP A 699 -30.36 -24.35 -19.67
C TRP A 699 -30.20 -25.83 -19.32
N THR A 700 -30.20 -26.13 -18.01
CA THR A 700 -30.05 -27.48 -17.47
C THR A 700 -31.39 -28.22 -17.40
N GLU A 701 -31.35 -29.54 -17.17
CA GLU A 701 -32.58 -30.30 -16.86
C GLU A 701 -33.28 -29.78 -15.60
N ARG A 702 -32.52 -29.26 -14.62
CA ARG A 702 -33.07 -28.69 -13.39
C ARG A 702 -33.74 -27.35 -13.66
N ALA A 703 -33.10 -26.47 -14.41
CA ALA A 703 -33.71 -25.22 -14.87
C ALA A 703 -34.98 -25.46 -15.71
N ALA A 704 -35.00 -26.51 -16.54
CA ALA A 704 -36.18 -26.90 -17.31
C ALA A 704 -37.36 -27.35 -16.43
N ARG A 705 -37.10 -27.96 -15.28
CA ARG A 705 -38.15 -28.39 -14.34
C ARG A 705 -38.60 -27.27 -13.41
N ASP A 706 -37.64 -26.59 -12.81
CA ASP A 706 -37.85 -25.79 -11.60
C ASP A 706 -37.57 -24.28 -11.82
N GLY A 707 -36.97 -23.93 -12.96
CA GLY A 707 -36.56 -22.57 -13.28
C GLY A 707 -37.68 -21.68 -13.79
N LEU A 708 -37.33 -20.40 -13.97
CA LEU A 708 -38.20 -19.38 -14.52
C LEU A 708 -38.63 -19.69 -15.96
N ASP A 709 -39.87 -19.33 -16.29
CA ASP A 709 -40.28 -19.21 -17.69
C ASP A 709 -39.55 -18.01 -18.29
N ARG A 710 -38.72 -18.26 -19.30
CA ARG A 710 -37.85 -17.22 -19.87
C ARG A 710 -38.61 -16.27 -20.77
N TRP A 711 -39.84 -16.61 -21.13
CA TRP A 711 -40.70 -15.75 -21.91
C TRP A 711 -41.52 -14.83 -20.99
N VAL A 712 -41.32 -13.51 -21.11
CA VAL A 712 -41.91 -12.48 -20.24
C VAL A 712 -43.43 -12.64 -20.09
N ASP A 713 -44.18 -12.59 -21.19
CA ASP A 713 -45.63 -12.81 -21.22
C ASP A 713 -45.92 -14.04 -22.10
N ASN A 714 -45.57 -15.23 -21.60
CA ASN A 714 -45.77 -16.47 -22.34
C ASN A 714 -47.25 -16.69 -22.69
N SER A 715 -47.57 -16.62 -23.99
CA SER A 715 -48.93 -16.81 -24.50
C SER A 715 -49.29 -18.28 -24.75
N THR A 716 -48.39 -19.20 -24.44
CA THR A 716 -48.58 -20.65 -24.65
C THR A 716 -48.78 -21.37 -23.31
N GLU A 717 -49.30 -22.60 -23.36
CA GLU A 717 -49.44 -23.44 -22.16
C GLU A 717 -48.11 -24.08 -21.70
N THR A 718 -47.01 -23.87 -22.45
CA THR A 718 -45.72 -24.51 -22.22
C THR A 718 -44.66 -23.47 -21.89
N ALA A 719 -44.11 -23.54 -20.67
CA ALA A 719 -43.05 -22.64 -20.25
C ALA A 719 -41.80 -22.76 -21.14
N LEU A 720 -41.15 -21.64 -21.45
CA LEU A 720 -39.91 -21.58 -22.23
C LEU A 720 -38.72 -21.94 -21.32
N ARG A 721 -38.63 -23.21 -20.94
CA ARG A 721 -37.56 -23.77 -20.09
C ARG A 721 -37.22 -25.19 -20.54
N PHE A 722 -36.22 -25.31 -21.40
CA PHE A 722 -35.78 -26.59 -21.99
C PHE A 722 -34.31 -26.86 -21.65
N PRO A 723 -33.91 -28.14 -21.54
CA PRO A 723 -32.51 -28.48 -21.40
C PRO A 723 -31.82 -28.36 -22.78
N ILE A 724 -30.93 -27.38 -22.93
CA ILE A 724 -30.14 -27.16 -24.16
C ILE A 724 -28.70 -26.86 -23.77
N ALA A 725 -27.79 -27.76 -24.16
CA ALA A 725 -26.35 -27.58 -23.94
C ALA A 725 -25.74 -26.70 -25.03
N TRP A 726 -25.96 -25.39 -24.93
CA TRP A 726 -25.47 -24.38 -25.88
C TRP A 726 -23.99 -24.58 -26.25
N THR A 727 -23.71 -24.64 -27.56
CA THR A 727 -22.46 -25.18 -28.10
C THR A 727 -21.25 -24.34 -27.71
N GLY A 728 -21.32 -23.02 -27.84
CA GLY A 728 -20.19 -22.12 -27.57
C GLY A 728 -19.80 -22.14 -26.09
N SER A 729 -20.75 -21.92 -25.19
CA SER A 729 -20.49 -21.95 -23.74
C SER A 729 -19.98 -23.31 -23.24
N ARG A 730 -20.53 -24.43 -23.76
CA ARG A 730 -20.05 -25.78 -23.42
C ARG A 730 -18.60 -25.98 -23.84
N ARG A 731 -18.25 -25.56 -25.07
CA ARG A 731 -16.89 -25.70 -25.60
C ARG A 731 -15.87 -24.83 -24.84
N LEU A 732 -16.27 -23.66 -24.34
CA LEU A 732 -15.41 -22.86 -23.45
C LEU A 732 -15.12 -23.60 -22.14
N GLY A 733 -16.14 -24.22 -21.54
CA GLY A 733 -15.96 -25.08 -20.37
C GLY A 733 -15.00 -26.24 -20.62
N GLU A 734 -15.14 -26.92 -21.77
CA GLU A 734 -14.25 -28.00 -22.21
C GLU A 734 -12.81 -27.53 -22.47
N ALA A 735 -12.63 -26.26 -22.87
CA ALA A 735 -11.33 -25.63 -23.05
C ALA A 735 -10.68 -25.18 -21.72
N GLY A 736 -11.29 -25.46 -20.57
CA GLY A 736 -10.75 -25.15 -19.24
C GLY A 736 -11.11 -23.76 -18.72
N MET A 737 -12.03 -23.05 -19.37
CA MET A 737 -12.55 -21.78 -18.89
C MET A 737 -13.72 -22.00 -17.92
N ARG A 738 -13.73 -21.27 -16.79
CA ARG A 738 -14.81 -21.31 -15.81
C ARG A 738 -15.67 -20.05 -15.89
N ASP A 739 -16.99 -20.24 -15.96
CA ASP A 739 -17.98 -19.17 -15.92
C ASP A 739 -17.99 -18.51 -14.53
N ALA A 740 -17.64 -17.23 -14.46
CA ALA A 740 -17.47 -16.52 -13.19
C ALA A 740 -18.78 -16.38 -12.40
N TYR A 741 -19.87 -16.03 -13.07
CA TYR A 741 -21.17 -15.87 -12.42
C TYR A 741 -21.67 -17.20 -11.87
N ARG A 742 -21.58 -18.29 -12.65
CA ARG A 742 -22.04 -19.61 -12.20
C ARG A 742 -21.09 -20.26 -11.20
N THR A 743 -19.82 -19.82 -11.13
CA THR A 743 -18.89 -20.20 -10.05
C THR A 743 -19.30 -19.58 -8.71
N ALA A 744 -19.69 -18.29 -8.71
CA ALA A 744 -20.17 -17.60 -7.51
C ALA A 744 -21.61 -17.99 -7.12
N HIS A 745 -22.46 -18.25 -8.13
CA HIS A 745 -23.88 -18.55 -8.00
C HIS A 745 -24.22 -19.90 -8.63
N PRO A 746 -23.80 -21.03 -8.03
CA PRO A 746 -23.93 -22.35 -8.63
C PRO A 746 -25.39 -22.83 -8.77
N ASP A 747 -26.35 -22.17 -8.12
CA ASP A 747 -27.77 -22.49 -8.27
C ASP A 747 -28.42 -21.66 -9.39
N GLU A 748 -28.54 -22.25 -10.58
CA GLU A 748 -29.11 -21.59 -11.77
C GLU A 748 -30.61 -21.31 -11.68
N VAL A 749 -31.31 -21.92 -10.72
CA VAL A 749 -32.74 -21.70 -10.49
C VAL A 749 -32.94 -20.53 -9.53
N ALA A 750 -32.17 -20.49 -8.44
CA ALA A 750 -32.26 -19.42 -7.45
C ALA A 750 -31.63 -18.10 -7.92
N ALA A 751 -30.55 -18.18 -8.70
CA ALA A 751 -29.80 -17.04 -9.20
C ALA A 751 -29.66 -17.14 -10.74
N PRO A 752 -30.69 -16.73 -11.51
CA PRO A 752 -30.69 -16.90 -12.96
C PRO A 752 -29.69 -15.98 -13.67
N GLY A 753 -29.32 -14.84 -13.08
CA GLY A 753 -28.29 -13.94 -13.61
C GLY A 753 -28.66 -13.25 -14.92
N ILE A 754 -29.93 -12.89 -15.12
CA ILE A 754 -30.44 -12.36 -16.39
C ILE A 754 -29.68 -11.08 -16.77
N THR A 755 -28.90 -11.13 -17.85
CA THR A 755 -28.21 -9.96 -18.39
C THR A 755 -29.00 -9.31 -19.52
N TRP A 756 -29.78 -10.11 -20.25
CA TRP A 756 -30.58 -9.65 -21.36
C TRP A 756 -32.05 -10.04 -21.17
N THR A 757 -32.99 -9.10 -21.13
CA THR A 757 -32.85 -7.65 -21.30
C THR A 757 -33.59 -6.92 -20.18
N PRO A 758 -33.07 -5.76 -19.71
CA PRO A 758 -33.86 -4.77 -18.99
C PRO A 758 -35.16 -4.45 -19.72
N ALA A 759 -36.18 -4.06 -18.95
CA ALA A 759 -37.48 -3.70 -19.48
C ALA A 759 -37.41 -2.41 -20.31
N TYR A 760 -38.19 -2.36 -21.40
CA TYR A 760 -38.28 -1.19 -22.28
C TYR A 760 -39.73 -0.90 -22.69
N PRO A 761 -40.05 0.35 -23.09
CA PRO A 761 -41.41 0.76 -23.43
C PRO A 761 -42.03 -0.05 -24.57
N ALA A 762 -43.35 -0.23 -24.51
CA ALA A 762 -44.12 -0.83 -25.61
C ALA A 762 -43.98 -0.01 -26.90
N ASN A 763 -43.98 -0.71 -28.05
CA ASN A 763 -43.83 -0.12 -29.39
C ASN A 763 -42.47 0.56 -29.66
N THR A 764 -41.44 0.21 -28.90
CA THR A 764 -40.06 0.62 -29.21
C THR A 764 -39.69 0.19 -30.64
N PRO A 765 -39.28 1.11 -31.53
CA PRO A 765 -38.98 0.79 -32.93
C PRO A 765 -37.92 -0.31 -33.05
N GLY A 766 -38.08 -1.26 -33.98
CA GLY A 766 -37.07 -2.29 -34.22
C GLY A 766 -36.89 -3.35 -33.12
N ARG A 767 -37.64 -3.26 -32.01
CA ARG A 767 -37.63 -4.25 -30.92
C ARG A 767 -38.91 -5.07 -30.93
N ARG A 768 -38.83 -6.32 -30.45
CA ARG A 768 -40.03 -7.14 -30.20
C ARG A 768 -40.86 -6.47 -29.09
N PRO A 769 -42.18 -6.68 -29.01
CA PRO A 769 -42.93 -6.30 -27.82
C PRO A 769 -42.27 -6.92 -26.57
N TYR A 770 -42.09 -6.16 -25.50
CA TYR A 770 -41.36 -6.66 -24.31
C TYR A 770 -42.01 -7.93 -23.72
N GLY A 771 -43.34 -8.05 -23.76
CA GLY A 771 -44.03 -9.28 -23.38
C GLY A 771 -43.68 -10.50 -24.25
N ASP A 772 -43.28 -10.29 -25.50
CA ASP A 772 -42.82 -11.34 -26.41
C ASP A 772 -41.30 -11.57 -26.37
N GLN A 773 -40.63 -11.01 -25.36
CA GLN A 773 -39.18 -11.08 -25.20
C GLN A 773 -38.76 -12.30 -24.37
N VAL A 774 -37.51 -12.73 -24.57
CA VAL A 774 -36.87 -13.78 -23.77
C VAL A 774 -35.86 -13.16 -22.81
N LEU A 775 -35.86 -13.65 -21.56
CA LEU A 775 -34.94 -13.31 -20.48
C LEU A 775 -33.85 -14.39 -20.37
N ASP A 776 -32.61 -14.02 -20.64
CA ASP A 776 -31.45 -14.92 -20.58
C ASP A 776 -30.19 -14.20 -20.08
N ARG A 777 -29.19 -15.02 -19.71
CA ARG A 777 -27.83 -14.57 -19.44
C ARG A 777 -26.97 -14.86 -20.66
N ILE A 778 -26.62 -13.81 -21.40
CA ILE A 778 -25.80 -13.88 -22.62
C ILE A 778 -24.51 -13.08 -22.52
N ASP A 779 -24.38 -12.24 -21.49
CA ASP A 779 -23.16 -11.54 -21.14
C ASP A 779 -22.47 -12.36 -20.04
N MET A 780 -21.18 -12.67 -20.25
CA MET A 780 -20.44 -13.58 -19.38
C MET A 780 -19.00 -13.12 -19.20
N ILE A 781 -18.43 -13.46 -18.04
CA ILE A 781 -17.00 -13.40 -17.79
C ILE A 781 -16.53 -14.82 -17.51
N TYR A 782 -15.49 -15.26 -18.21
CA TYR A 782 -14.83 -16.53 -17.96
C TYR A 782 -13.39 -16.32 -17.47
N GLY A 783 -12.91 -17.20 -16.59
CA GLY A 783 -11.52 -17.25 -16.16
C GLY A 783 -10.89 -18.63 -16.34
N GLY A 784 -9.67 -18.67 -16.86
CA GLY A 784 -8.88 -19.90 -17.07
C GLY A 784 -7.38 -19.68 -16.93
N GLY A 785 -6.62 -20.77 -16.89
CA GLY A 785 -5.17 -20.76 -16.64
C GLY A 785 -4.78 -20.95 -15.17
N MET A 786 -3.50 -21.24 -14.92
CA MET A 786 -2.99 -21.55 -13.57
C MET A 786 -2.91 -20.30 -12.69
N GLY A 787 -3.29 -20.44 -11.41
CA GLY A 787 -3.18 -19.36 -10.43
C GLY A 787 -4.21 -18.23 -10.60
N LEU A 788 -5.31 -18.46 -11.32
CA LEU A 788 -6.43 -17.53 -11.41
C LEU A 788 -7.67 -18.14 -10.72
N GLU A 789 -8.12 -17.53 -9.63
CA GLU A 789 -9.28 -17.94 -8.84
C GLU A 789 -10.41 -16.92 -9.01
N ILE A 790 -11.66 -17.39 -9.14
CA ILE A 790 -12.85 -16.52 -9.14
C ILE A 790 -13.37 -16.48 -7.70
N THR A 791 -13.46 -15.29 -7.11
CA THR A 791 -13.86 -15.13 -5.70
C THR A 791 -15.27 -14.60 -5.52
N ALA A 792 -15.76 -13.82 -6.48
CA ALA A 792 -17.14 -13.32 -6.48
C ALA A 792 -17.58 -12.95 -7.89
N ALA A 793 -18.89 -12.85 -8.11
CA ALA A 793 -19.47 -12.29 -9.32
C ALA A 793 -20.88 -11.75 -9.04
N ALA A 794 -21.32 -10.77 -9.82
CA ALA A 794 -22.62 -10.13 -9.70
C ALA A 794 -23.08 -9.55 -11.04
N ILE A 795 -24.39 -9.39 -11.22
CA ILE A 795 -24.98 -8.58 -12.28
C ILE A 795 -25.20 -7.18 -11.75
N ILE A 796 -24.78 -6.18 -12.53
CA ILE A 796 -25.07 -4.76 -12.29
C ILE A 796 -26.19 -4.35 -13.26
N GLY A 797 -27.30 -3.81 -12.74
CA GLY A 797 -28.47 -3.50 -13.55
C GLY A 797 -29.32 -2.36 -13.01
N GLU A 798 -30.48 -2.17 -13.60
CA GLU A 798 -31.45 -1.15 -13.18
C GLU A 798 -32.07 -1.44 -11.80
N THR A 799 -32.54 -0.39 -11.13
CA THR A 799 -33.24 -0.49 -9.83
C THR A 799 -34.50 -1.35 -9.93
N ASN A 800 -34.79 -2.15 -8.89
CA ASN A 800 -35.91 -3.11 -8.83
C ASN A 800 -35.86 -4.19 -9.93
N SER A 801 -34.66 -4.57 -10.35
CA SER A 801 -34.46 -5.67 -11.31
C SER A 801 -34.03 -6.96 -10.63
N ALA A 802 -33.70 -7.97 -11.44
CA ALA A 802 -33.11 -9.22 -10.96
C ALA A 802 -31.58 -9.14 -10.77
N ALA A 803 -30.99 -7.93 -10.84
CA ALA A 803 -29.56 -7.72 -10.62
C ALA A 803 -29.19 -7.73 -9.13
N GLU A 804 -28.02 -8.27 -8.78
CA GLU A 804 -27.52 -8.24 -7.39
C GLU A 804 -27.01 -6.86 -6.99
N LEU A 805 -26.56 -6.05 -7.96
CA LEU A 805 -26.09 -4.69 -7.75
C LEU A 805 -26.93 -3.72 -8.58
N GLU A 806 -27.60 -2.79 -7.90
CA GLU A 806 -28.39 -1.76 -8.56
C GLU A 806 -27.52 -0.56 -8.93
N SER A 807 -27.68 -0.07 -10.16
CA SER A 807 -27.12 1.21 -10.59
C SER A 807 -27.83 2.36 -9.88
N PRO A 808 -27.09 3.31 -9.28
CA PRO A 808 -27.68 4.51 -8.68
C PRO A 808 -28.03 5.56 -9.74
N THR A 809 -27.54 5.42 -10.97
CA THR A 809 -27.94 6.22 -12.13
C THR A 809 -28.94 5.45 -13.00
N ARG A 810 -29.64 6.17 -13.88
CA ARG A 810 -30.56 5.55 -14.83
C ARG A 810 -29.80 4.54 -15.70
N TRP A 811 -30.32 3.32 -15.84
CA TRP A 811 -29.64 2.27 -16.59
C TRP A 811 -29.45 2.67 -18.08
N PRO A 812 -28.22 2.57 -18.63
CA PRO A 812 -27.91 3.12 -19.94
C PRO A 812 -27.97 2.17 -21.13
N SER A 813 -28.18 0.87 -20.88
CA SER A 813 -28.05 -0.18 -21.90
C SER A 813 -29.23 -1.15 -21.90
N ASP A 814 -29.44 -1.86 -23.00
CA ASP A 814 -30.31 -3.03 -23.06
C ASP A 814 -29.63 -4.33 -22.58
N HIS A 815 -28.41 -4.23 -22.09
CA HIS A 815 -27.71 -5.29 -21.37
C HIS A 815 -27.43 -4.85 -19.95
N ARG A 816 -27.50 -5.78 -19.00
CA ARG A 816 -26.93 -5.62 -17.66
C ARG A 816 -25.46 -5.96 -17.70
N ALA A 817 -24.64 -5.24 -16.93
CA ALA A 817 -23.21 -5.52 -16.87
C ALA A 817 -22.93 -6.73 -15.97
N VAL A 818 -21.85 -7.45 -16.25
CA VAL A 818 -21.36 -8.53 -15.39
C VAL A 818 -20.11 -8.06 -14.69
N LEU A 819 -20.06 -8.25 -13.37
CA LEU A 819 -18.91 -7.99 -12.52
C LEU A 819 -18.35 -9.32 -12.02
N ALA A 820 -17.03 -9.47 -12.04
CA ALA A 820 -16.34 -10.62 -11.45
C ALA A 820 -15.08 -10.17 -10.70
N ASP A 821 -14.89 -10.70 -9.50
CA ASP A 821 -13.68 -10.55 -8.71
C ASP A 821 -12.80 -11.79 -8.88
N PHE A 822 -11.54 -11.55 -9.22
CA PHE A 822 -10.52 -12.57 -9.33
C PHE A 822 -9.46 -12.41 -8.26
N LEU A 823 -8.93 -13.54 -7.79
CA LEU A 823 -7.71 -13.59 -7.01
C LEU A 823 -6.62 -14.23 -7.88
N LEU A 824 -5.70 -13.42 -8.36
CA LEU A 824 -4.51 -13.87 -9.07
C LEU A 824 -3.51 -14.28 -8.02
N ARG A 825 -3.00 -15.52 -8.05
CA ARG A 825 -1.93 -15.98 -7.18
C ARG A 825 -0.66 -16.15 -7.98
N ARG A 826 0.47 -15.78 -7.38
CA ARG A 826 1.79 -16.06 -7.96
C ARG A 826 1.91 -17.58 -8.25
N PRO A 827 2.34 -18.01 -9.45
CA PRO A 827 2.35 -19.42 -9.83
C PRO A 827 3.27 -20.28 -8.97
#